data_AF-A0A9N9UJL0-F1
#
_entry.id   AF-A0A9N9UJL0-F1
#
_cell.length_a   1.000
_cell.length_b   1.000
_cell.length_c   1.000
_cell.angle_alpha   90.00
_cell.angle_beta   90.00
_cell.angle_gamma   90.00
#
_symmetry.space_group_name_H-M   'P 1'
#
loop_
_entity.id
_entity.type
_entity.pdbx_description
1 polymer ?
#
loop_
_entity_poly.entity_id
_entity_poly.type
_entity_poly.pdbx_seq_one_letter_code
_entity_poly.pdbx_strand_id
1 'polypeptide(L)'
;MRSVLQEHPQGAVISAGSICVEVSGREILHEFSKNHHVIFVIRDADDICQYLRSCESQIVSDLIHMSSPMFRELSSYEFYNLSDQSLEQSHEPIRTSSQNQGLLLKNMESDFLRLIYAIRQQKPQLHTDPTSNSLSLASLESRHMTYALALPLELAESFVRRSQKLDIVADAVELIISIADNVEQAPFSDAIATQITRQYGVIRRAFQLPIIIHIAILCKSEHLSHTTARLYIQLAHQALRLAPEYLTIDVRLQDKQIRHIADARGPTKLIGHFHDHNPRANAWSSRKRQDILRRINTFPCVLARLCQEAISTQDNYSARLFRDQAKSWDWNHIPIIAYNTGHRGRASRSMNPILSPVTHHLLSLDDSPKALGLDGLLEATESQSALFASFTLEPQFFGIFGADILASLAPDMQNEAFRFWTMPHKTTIFQRSSLRDLQDVIRDPNFGGASVAAPFKQAIIPMIDDLSPASIAIGAVNTLIPIRTRGSDRLLRRGDCGKVLSLYGDNTDWIGVYTCIRRNLSPVNNVQESTTALVIGAGGMSQAAVYGLIHLGIRNIFIYNRTRSKAEDLVQRFDGKCYSSDHKALEATDRSKVTERDNEACGPANLNLISSLEEPWPVFAPLPTVIISCVPGLTASGETNIKVPDSWLGRTTGGVFLELTYNPPDTSLLRQVRKYAHRGWIFVHGLEILAEQGMSQWEVFTGRRAPKNHMRQKMCQAFALATGEVDV
;
A
#
# COMPACT_ATOMS: atom_id res chain seq x y z
N MET A 1 -30.01 25.34 -5.74
CA MET A 1 -29.59 24.26 -4.81
C MET A 1 -30.72 23.29 -4.50
N ARG A 2 -31.87 23.73 -3.93
CA ARG A 2 -33.00 22.84 -3.60
C ARG A 2 -33.46 21.95 -4.76
N SER A 3 -33.69 22.54 -5.94
CA SER A 3 -34.06 21.78 -7.17
C SER A 3 -33.04 20.69 -7.49
N VAL A 4 -31.76 21.05 -7.55
CA VAL A 4 -30.66 20.12 -7.88
C VAL A 4 -30.58 18.96 -6.89
N LEU A 5 -30.68 19.23 -5.58
CA LEU A 5 -30.66 18.19 -4.55
C LEU A 5 -31.90 17.28 -4.59
N GLN A 6 -33.04 17.78 -5.06
CA GLN A 6 -34.28 17.02 -5.22
C GLN A 6 -34.33 16.22 -6.52
N GLU A 7 -33.80 16.78 -7.62
CA GLU A 7 -33.72 16.13 -8.94
C GLU A 7 -32.66 15.03 -8.97
N HIS A 8 -31.56 15.22 -8.22
CA HIS A 8 -30.44 14.29 -8.15
C HIS A 8 -30.16 13.83 -6.72
N PRO A 9 -31.11 13.14 -6.06
CA PRO A 9 -30.92 12.69 -4.68
C PRO A 9 -29.89 11.57 -4.57
N GLN A 10 -29.67 10.80 -5.65
CA GLN A 10 -28.73 9.68 -5.69
C GLN A 10 -28.04 9.64 -7.07
N GLY A 11 -26.86 8.98 -7.13
CA GLY A 11 -26.15 8.76 -8.38
C GLY A 11 -25.44 9.99 -8.96
N ALA A 12 -25.37 11.09 -8.22
CA ALA A 12 -24.71 12.32 -8.64
C ALA A 12 -23.68 12.80 -7.62
N VAL A 13 -22.66 13.52 -8.10
CA VAL A 13 -21.73 14.31 -7.28
C VAL A 13 -22.02 15.78 -7.57
N ILE A 14 -22.34 16.55 -6.52
CA ILE A 14 -22.75 17.95 -6.65
C ILE A 14 -21.65 18.83 -6.06
N SER A 15 -21.01 19.64 -6.90
CA SER A 15 -20.08 20.67 -6.46
C SER A 15 -20.86 21.92 -6.06
N ALA A 16 -20.82 22.26 -4.77
CA ALA A 16 -21.58 23.37 -4.21
C ALA A 16 -20.71 24.64 -4.14
N GLY A 17 -21.27 25.80 -4.50
CA GLY A 17 -20.59 27.10 -4.42
C GLY A 17 -20.71 27.76 -3.04
N SER A 18 -20.07 28.92 -2.85
CA SER A 18 -20.07 29.67 -1.58
C SER A 18 -21.44 30.12 -1.09
N ILE A 19 -22.45 30.21 -1.97
CA ILE A 19 -23.83 30.63 -1.65
C ILE A 19 -24.54 29.66 -0.69
N CYS A 20 -23.98 28.45 -0.50
CA CYS A 20 -24.48 27.44 0.44
C CYS A 20 -24.45 27.90 1.91
N VAL A 21 -23.64 28.92 2.22
CA VAL A 21 -23.47 29.46 3.57
C VAL A 21 -24.53 30.54 3.89
N GLU A 22 -25.37 30.95 2.95
CA GLU A 22 -26.54 31.78 3.25
C GLU A 22 -27.57 30.99 4.06
N VAL A 23 -28.35 31.68 4.91
CA VAL A 23 -29.27 31.06 5.90
C VAL A 23 -30.17 29.99 5.26
N SER A 24 -30.80 30.30 4.11
CA SER A 24 -31.67 29.37 3.39
C SER A 24 -30.93 28.16 2.82
N GLY A 25 -29.66 28.32 2.45
CA GLY A 25 -28.79 27.24 2.01
C GLY A 25 -28.41 26.30 3.15
N ARG A 26 -28.12 26.84 4.34
CA ARG A 26 -27.73 26.05 5.51
C ARG A 26 -28.81 25.06 5.92
N GLU A 27 -30.05 25.50 6.02
CA GLU A 27 -31.17 24.64 6.40
C GLU A 27 -31.33 23.47 5.42
N ILE A 28 -31.21 23.75 4.11
CA ILE A 28 -31.31 22.74 3.07
C ILE A 28 -30.16 21.73 3.17
N LEU A 29 -28.92 22.19 3.32
CA LEU A 29 -27.76 21.31 3.41
C LEU A 29 -27.73 20.51 4.71
N HIS A 30 -28.16 21.12 5.83
CA HIS A 30 -28.27 20.43 7.10
C HIS A 30 -29.32 19.31 7.03
N GLU A 31 -30.46 19.54 6.38
CA GLU A 31 -31.44 18.48 6.17
C GLU A 31 -30.93 17.40 5.22
N PHE A 32 -30.22 17.80 4.17
CA PHE A 32 -29.63 16.88 3.21
C PHE A 32 -28.54 15.99 3.85
N SER A 33 -27.69 16.56 4.71
CA SER A 33 -26.56 15.88 5.35
C SER A 33 -26.97 14.81 6.38
N LYS A 34 -28.23 14.82 6.83
CA LYS A 34 -28.79 13.75 7.67
C LYS A 34 -28.83 12.40 6.95
N ASN A 35 -29.04 12.42 5.63
CA ASN A 35 -29.21 11.22 4.81
C ASN A 35 -28.13 11.06 3.72
N HIS A 36 -27.29 12.08 3.50
CA HIS A 36 -26.27 12.09 2.46
C HIS A 36 -24.94 12.60 3.01
N HIS A 37 -23.85 12.19 2.37
CA HIS A 37 -22.52 12.63 2.76
C HIS A 37 -22.19 13.99 2.14
N VAL A 38 -21.76 14.93 2.98
CA VAL A 38 -21.27 16.25 2.55
C VAL A 38 -19.80 16.36 2.92
N ILE A 39 -18.94 16.67 1.93
CA ILE A 39 -17.49 16.77 2.10
C ILE A 39 -17.08 18.24 2.05
N PHE A 40 -16.46 18.73 3.11
CA PHE A 40 -15.84 20.05 3.14
C PHE A 40 -14.39 19.96 2.63
N VAL A 41 -14.11 20.63 1.50
CA VAL A 41 -12.78 20.67 0.89
C VAL A 41 -12.07 21.96 1.33
N ILE A 42 -10.91 21.81 1.95
CA ILE A 42 -10.09 22.90 2.48
C ILE A 42 -8.83 23.02 1.61
N ARG A 43 -8.36 24.26 1.37
CA ARG A 43 -7.12 24.54 0.65
C ARG A 43 -6.41 25.72 1.28
N ASP A 44 -5.10 25.80 1.10
CA ASP A 44 -4.28 26.90 1.59
C ASP A 44 -4.68 28.23 0.91
N ALA A 45 -4.66 29.32 1.67
CA ALA A 45 -4.99 30.65 1.18
C ALA A 45 -4.00 31.12 0.10
N ASP A 46 -2.71 30.79 0.26
CA ASP A 46 -1.68 31.14 -0.72
C ASP A 46 -1.94 30.45 -2.07
N ASP A 47 -2.31 29.17 -2.02
CA ASP A 47 -2.63 28.39 -3.22
C ASP A 47 -3.87 28.92 -3.95
N ILE A 48 -4.89 29.33 -3.18
CA ILE A 48 -6.12 29.92 -3.74
C ILE A 48 -5.76 31.23 -4.44
N CYS A 49 -4.95 32.09 -3.83
CA CYS A 49 -4.56 33.35 -4.46
C CYS A 49 -3.64 33.18 -5.65
N GLN A 50 -2.74 32.21 -5.63
CA GLN A 50 -1.95 31.84 -6.80
C GLN A 50 -2.84 31.39 -7.97
N TYR A 51 -3.90 30.63 -7.69
CA TYR A 51 -4.83 30.17 -8.71
C TYR A 51 -5.71 31.30 -9.26
N LEU A 52 -6.28 32.14 -8.40
CA LEU A 52 -7.16 33.24 -8.79
C LEU A 52 -6.41 34.42 -9.42
N ARG A 53 -5.08 34.50 -9.25
CA ARG A 53 -4.19 35.55 -9.81
C ARG A 53 -4.60 36.98 -9.44
N SER A 54 -5.43 37.16 -8.41
CA SER A 54 -5.99 38.47 -8.04
C SER A 54 -6.57 38.51 -6.62
N CYS A 55 -5.81 38.10 -5.60
CA CYS A 55 -6.16 38.35 -4.20
C CYS A 55 -4.95 38.43 -3.28
N GLU A 56 -5.14 39.10 -2.13
CA GLU A 56 -4.21 39.08 -1.01
C GLU A 56 -4.49 37.85 -0.13
N SER A 57 -3.46 37.05 0.13
CA SER A 57 -3.58 35.79 0.90
C SER A 57 -4.21 35.99 2.28
N GLN A 58 -3.88 37.09 2.96
CA GLN A 58 -4.43 37.39 4.28
C GLN A 58 -5.96 37.52 4.26
N ILE A 59 -6.51 38.20 3.24
CA ILE A 59 -7.97 38.37 3.10
C ILE A 59 -8.65 37.01 2.88
N VAL A 60 -8.05 36.14 2.06
CA VAL A 60 -8.58 34.79 1.82
C VAL A 60 -8.49 33.93 3.08
N SER A 61 -7.38 34.02 3.81
CA SER A 61 -7.21 33.35 5.10
C SER A 61 -8.28 33.76 6.10
N ASP A 62 -8.55 35.07 6.23
CA ASP A 62 -9.58 35.60 7.12
C ASP A 62 -10.98 35.11 6.72
N LEU A 63 -11.29 35.09 5.41
CA LEU A 63 -12.55 34.55 4.90
C LEU A 63 -12.71 33.05 5.20
N ILE A 64 -11.65 32.26 5.01
CA ILE A 64 -11.64 30.83 5.35
C ILE A 64 -11.87 30.67 6.85
N HIS A 65 -11.18 31.44 7.68
CA HIS A 65 -11.27 31.33 9.13
C HIS A 65 -12.67 31.73 9.67
N MET A 66 -13.34 32.69 9.02
CA MET A 66 -14.71 33.08 9.38
C MET A 66 -15.77 32.07 8.91
N SER A 67 -15.56 31.42 7.75
CA SER A 67 -16.55 30.54 7.14
C SER A 67 -16.40 29.06 7.50
N SER A 68 -15.20 28.61 7.86
CA SER A 68 -14.90 27.20 8.18
C SER A 68 -15.78 26.60 9.27
N PRO A 69 -16.11 27.31 10.39
CA PRO A 69 -17.02 26.75 11.39
C PRO A 69 -18.40 26.39 10.80
N MET A 70 -18.91 27.22 9.89
CA MET A 70 -20.21 27.02 9.26
C MET A 70 -20.17 25.85 8.27
N PHE A 71 -19.12 25.75 7.46
CA PHE A 71 -18.95 24.60 6.57
C PHE A 71 -18.80 23.30 7.33
N ARG A 72 -18.08 23.31 8.45
CA ARG A 72 -17.85 22.15 9.31
C ARG A 72 -19.14 21.65 9.96
N GLU A 73 -20.01 22.55 10.40
CA GLU A 73 -21.35 22.23 10.92
C GLU A 73 -22.24 21.52 9.87
N LEU A 74 -22.11 21.90 8.60
CA LEU A 74 -22.94 21.39 7.50
C LEU A 74 -22.40 20.11 6.85
N SER A 75 -21.16 19.73 7.13
CA SER A 75 -20.47 18.62 6.48
C SER A 75 -20.38 17.39 7.37
N SER A 76 -20.29 16.21 6.75
CA SER A 76 -20.04 14.95 7.45
C SER A 76 -18.55 14.57 7.44
N TYR A 77 -17.83 14.98 6.41
CA TYR A 77 -16.42 14.66 6.20
C TYR A 77 -15.62 15.88 5.76
N GLU A 78 -14.30 15.80 5.90
CA GLU A 78 -13.34 16.84 5.52
C GLU A 78 -12.21 16.27 4.66
N PHE A 79 -11.74 17.08 3.72
CA PHE A 79 -10.60 16.77 2.86
C PHE A 79 -9.71 17.99 2.71
N TYR A 80 -8.42 17.87 3.04
CA TYR A 80 -7.44 18.91 2.79
C TYR A 80 -6.79 18.70 1.42
N ASN A 81 -7.05 19.60 0.48
CA ASN A 81 -6.47 19.57 -0.85
C ASN A 81 -5.09 20.27 -0.85
N LEU A 82 -4.03 19.49 -0.66
CA LEU A 82 -2.64 19.98 -0.72
C LEU A 82 -2.24 20.38 -2.14
N SER A 83 -1.54 21.51 -2.27
CA SER A 83 -0.81 21.82 -3.51
C SER A 83 0.48 21.03 -3.60
N ASP A 84 0.77 20.53 -4.80
CA ASP A 84 1.98 19.74 -5.01
C ASP A 84 3.28 20.59 -5.03
N GLN A 85 3.18 21.90 -5.25
CA GLN A 85 4.34 22.82 -5.15
C GLN A 85 4.89 22.93 -3.72
N SER A 86 4.05 22.70 -2.70
CA SER A 86 4.44 22.75 -1.29
C SER A 86 5.40 21.63 -0.87
N LEU A 87 5.53 20.58 -1.69
CA LEU A 87 6.38 19.41 -1.45
C LEU A 87 7.70 19.44 -2.28
N GLU A 88 7.81 20.23 -3.34
CA GLU A 88 8.90 20.14 -4.34
C GLU A 88 9.99 21.25 -4.23
N GLN A 89 10.39 21.67 -3.03
CA GLN A 89 11.60 22.51 -2.89
C GLN A 89 12.89 21.65 -2.94
N SER A 90 13.16 20.97 -4.06
CA SER A 90 14.50 20.41 -4.33
C SER A 90 14.81 20.30 -5.82
N HIS A 91 15.94 20.87 -6.23
CA HIS A 91 16.49 20.83 -7.58
C HIS A 91 16.89 19.40 -8.01
N GLU A 92 16.21 18.82 -9.00
CA GLU A 92 16.79 17.78 -9.87
C GLU A 92 16.83 18.25 -11.32
N PRO A 93 17.93 18.00 -12.05
CA PRO A 93 18.01 18.32 -13.47
C PRO A 93 17.44 17.16 -14.32
N ILE A 94 16.75 17.54 -15.41
CA ILE A 94 16.32 16.70 -16.54
C ILE A 94 15.11 15.77 -16.28
N ARG A 95 13.95 16.37 -15.98
CA ARG A 95 12.66 15.93 -16.53
C ARG A 95 11.99 17.14 -17.16
N THR A 96 11.45 17.03 -18.37
CA THR A 96 10.85 18.18 -19.06
C THR A 96 9.62 18.66 -18.29
N SER A 97 9.46 19.98 -18.13
CA SER A 97 8.51 20.63 -17.23
C SER A 97 7.02 20.23 -17.40
N SER A 98 6.65 19.63 -18.53
CA SER A 98 5.31 19.09 -18.78
C SER A 98 5.06 17.69 -18.18
N GLN A 99 6.12 16.93 -17.84
CA GLN A 99 6.03 15.57 -17.29
C GLN A 99 5.61 15.56 -15.81
N ASN A 100 6.02 16.56 -15.03
CA ASN A 100 5.68 16.63 -13.60
C ASN A 100 4.18 16.91 -13.37
N GLN A 101 3.57 17.84 -14.13
CA GLN A 101 2.18 18.25 -13.89
C GLN A 101 1.15 17.11 -13.99
N GLY A 102 1.37 16.13 -14.88
CA GLY A 102 0.49 14.98 -15.03
C GLY A 102 0.58 13.97 -13.87
N LEU A 103 1.75 13.77 -13.28
CA LEU A 103 1.93 12.82 -12.18
C LEU A 103 1.35 13.36 -10.85
N LEU A 104 1.34 14.68 -10.70
CA LEU A 104 0.84 15.38 -9.51
C LEU A 104 -0.68 15.18 -9.31
N LEU A 105 -1.47 15.29 -10.38
CA LEU A 105 -2.91 15.02 -10.36
C LEU A 105 -3.25 13.59 -9.89
N LYS A 106 -2.41 12.59 -10.22
CA LYS A 106 -2.66 11.20 -9.81
C LYS A 106 -2.55 10.98 -8.31
N ASN A 107 -1.61 11.66 -7.65
CA ASN A 107 -1.45 11.53 -6.21
C ASN A 107 -2.67 12.13 -5.48
N MET A 108 -3.21 13.23 -6.02
CA MET A 108 -4.44 13.85 -5.53
C MET A 108 -5.67 12.98 -5.75
N GLU A 109 -5.81 12.46 -6.97
CA GLU A 109 -6.88 11.53 -7.31
C GLU A 109 -6.86 10.30 -6.39
N SER A 110 -5.70 9.66 -6.22
CA SER A 110 -5.54 8.48 -5.35
C SER A 110 -5.93 8.75 -3.90
N ASP A 111 -5.48 9.88 -3.35
CA ASP A 111 -5.77 10.33 -1.99
C ASP A 111 -7.27 10.61 -1.78
N PHE A 112 -7.88 11.38 -2.69
CA PHE A 112 -9.30 11.70 -2.63
C PHE A 112 -10.19 10.46 -2.82
N LEU A 113 -9.84 9.58 -3.78
CA LEU A 113 -10.59 8.34 -4.00
C LEU A 113 -10.57 7.42 -2.77
N ARG A 114 -9.47 7.38 -2.00
CA ARG A 114 -9.45 6.61 -0.73
C ARG A 114 -10.49 7.11 0.26
N LEU A 115 -10.66 8.43 0.39
CA LEU A 115 -11.73 9.00 1.21
C LEU A 115 -13.11 8.56 0.70
N ILE A 116 -13.35 8.66 -0.61
CA ILE A 116 -14.63 8.26 -1.22
C ILE A 116 -14.93 6.77 -0.98
N TYR A 117 -13.94 5.88 -1.19
CA TYR A 117 -14.12 4.44 -0.95
C TYR A 117 -14.40 4.14 0.52
N ALA A 118 -13.70 4.81 1.44
CA ALA A 118 -13.94 4.68 2.87
C ALA A 118 -15.38 5.10 3.22
N ILE A 119 -15.80 6.29 2.80
CA ILE A 119 -17.14 6.84 3.08
C ILE A 119 -18.24 5.91 2.57
N ARG A 120 -18.10 5.37 1.34
CA ARG A 120 -19.10 4.47 0.75
C ARG A 120 -19.12 3.08 1.38
N GLN A 121 -18.20 2.78 2.32
CA GLN A 121 -17.97 1.45 2.89
C GLN A 121 -17.83 0.37 1.82
N GLN A 122 -17.43 0.78 0.61
CA GLN A 122 -17.09 -0.13 -0.45
C GLN A 122 -15.68 -0.60 -0.14
N LYS A 123 -15.47 -1.91 0.00
CA LYS A 123 -14.15 -2.45 -0.38
C LYS A 123 -13.84 -1.84 -1.75
N PRO A 124 -12.67 -1.24 -2.00
CA PRO A 124 -12.39 -0.57 -3.27
C PRO A 124 -12.81 -1.47 -4.43
N GLN A 125 -14.02 -1.27 -4.96
CA GLN A 125 -14.66 -2.21 -5.90
C GLN A 125 -14.26 -1.85 -7.33
N LEU A 126 -13.61 -0.70 -7.51
CA LEU A 126 -12.78 -0.40 -8.65
C LEU A 126 -11.37 -0.19 -8.11
N HIS A 127 -10.46 -1.10 -8.44
CA HIS A 127 -9.03 -0.98 -8.17
C HIS A 127 -8.66 -0.89 -6.67
N THR A 128 -8.90 -1.96 -5.89
CA THR A 128 -7.80 -2.39 -5.01
C THR A 128 -6.58 -2.48 -5.91
N ASP A 129 -5.54 -1.68 -5.68
CA ASP A 129 -4.30 -1.79 -6.44
C ASP A 129 -3.95 -3.27 -6.55
N PRO A 130 -4.06 -3.91 -7.71
CA PRO A 130 -3.97 -5.36 -7.81
C PRO A 130 -2.52 -5.80 -7.51
N THR A 131 -1.57 -4.85 -7.51
CA THR A 131 -0.18 -5.00 -7.02
C THR A 131 -0.08 -5.07 -5.51
N SER A 132 -1.17 -4.80 -4.79
CA SER A 132 -1.23 -4.95 -3.35
C SER A 132 -1.05 -6.44 -3.05
N ASN A 133 0.16 -6.78 -2.57
CA ASN A 133 0.53 -8.13 -2.19
C ASN A 133 -0.51 -8.75 -1.23
N SER A 134 -0.52 -10.07 -1.11
CA SER A 134 -1.46 -10.80 -0.23
C SER A 134 -1.54 -10.25 1.21
N LEU A 135 -0.49 -9.56 1.68
CA LEU A 135 -0.43 -8.83 2.94
C LEU A 135 -1.31 -7.58 3.01
N SER A 136 -1.39 -6.79 1.94
CA SER A 136 -2.23 -5.58 1.88
C SER A 136 -3.72 -5.89 1.72
N LEU A 137 -4.06 -7.11 1.31
CA LEU A 137 -5.44 -7.62 1.31
C LEU A 137 -5.88 -8.05 2.72
N ALA A 138 -4.93 -8.40 3.60
CA ALA A 138 -5.19 -8.74 4.98
C ALA A 138 -5.28 -7.49 5.86
N SER A 139 -6.26 -7.49 6.76
CA SER A 139 -6.42 -6.42 7.75
C SER A 139 -5.21 -6.36 8.70
N LEU A 140 -4.81 -5.16 9.16
CA LEU A 140 -3.61 -5.02 10.00
C LEU A 140 -3.70 -5.81 11.30
N GLU A 141 -4.91 -5.96 11.86
CA GLU A 141 -5.20 -6.75 13.06
C GLU A 141 -4.99 -8.26 12.88
N SER A 142 -4.98 -8.75 11.63
CA SER A 142 -4.75 -10.17 11.30
C SER A 142 -3.30 -10.49 10.92
N ARG A 143 -2.47 -9.46 10.71
CA ARG A 143 -1.06 -9.62 10.34
C ARG A 143 -0.18 -9.78 11.57
N HIS A 144 1.00 -10.37 11.39
CA HIS A 144 1.95 -10.63 12.46
C HIS A 144 3.19 -9.74 12.38
N MET A 145 3.66 -9.28 13.55
CA MET A 145 4.78 -8.36 13.76
C MET A 145 4.65 -7.05 12.98
N THR A 146 3.49 -6.38 13.03
CA THR A 146 3.28 -5.11 12.33
C THR A 146 3.75 -3.90 13.13
N TYR A 147 4.13 -2.82 12.45
CA TYR A 147 4.69 -1.61 13.03
C TYR A 147 3.87 -0.35 12.73
N ALA A 148 3.72 0.52 13.72
CA ALA A 148 3.08 1.84 13.56
C ALA A 148 4.09 2.96 13.85
N LEU A 149 4.37 3.81 12.87
CA LEU A 149 5.25 4.96 13.05
C LEU A 149 4.56 6.00 13.95
N ALA A 150 5.07 6.20 15.16
CA ALA A 150 4.54 7.17 16.11
C ALA A 150 4.95 8.59 15.70
N LEU A 151 3.97 9.42 15.34
CA LEU A 151 4.18 10.75 14.78
C LEU A 151 3.32 11.79 15.51
N PRO A 152 3.91 12.61 16.40
CA PRO A 152 3.22 13.75 16.99
C PRO A 152 2.69 14.72 15.94
N LEU A 153 1.49 15.28 16.18
CA LEU A 153 0.80 16.20 15.27
C LEU A 153 1.69 17.37 14.83
N GLU A 154 2.48 17.91 15.75
CA GLU A 154 3.33 19.08 15.56
C GLU A 154 4.55 18.78 14.66
N LEU A 155 4.94 17.51 14.56
CA LEU A 155 6.12 17.08 13.80
C LEU A 155 5.77 16.52 12.41
N ALA A 156 4.50 16.24 12.14
CA ALA A 156 4.06 15.49 10.96
C ALA A 156 4.55 16.07 9.64
N GLU A 157 4.27 17.34 9.36
CA GLU A 157 4.69 17.99 8.12
C GLU A 157 6.21 18.12 7.98
N SER A 158 6.91 18.52 9.05
CA SER A 158 8.38 18.67 9.01
C SER A 158 9.07 17.32 8.79
N PHE A 159 8.51 16.24 9.32
CA PHE A 159 8.97 14.88 9.08
C PHE A 159 8.70 14.44 7.65
N VAL A 160 7.48 14.65 7.13
CA VAL A 160 7.14 14.32 5.74
C VAL A 160 8.08 15.02 4.77
N ARG A 161 8.34 16.32 4.96
CA ARG A 161 9.27 17.09 4.12
C ARG A 161 10.69 16.50 4.12
N ARG A 162 11.20 16.09 5.28
CA ARG A 162 12.57 15.53 5.41
C ARG A 162 12.68 14.06 4.98
N SER A 163 11.56 13.32 4.93
CA SER A 163 11.53 11.88 4.64
C SER A 163 11.15 11.52 3.20
N GLN A 164 10.89 12.50 2.33
CA GLN A 164 10.39 12.27 0.96
C GLN A 164 11.20 11.26 0.12
N LYS A 165 12.53 11.20 0.31
CA LYS A 165 13.43 10.28 -0.43
C LYS A 165 13.80 9.01 0.35
N LEU A 166 13.27 8.83 1.55
CA LEU A 166 13.60 7.71 2.42
C LEU A 166 12.55 6.60 2.36
N ASP A 167 12.97 5.37 2.60
CA ASP A 167 12.08 4.22 2.68
C ASP A 167 11.38 4.19 4.06
N ILE A 168 10.11 4.57 4.09
CA ILE A 168 9.26 4.40 5.30
C ILE A 168 8.63 3.00 5.28
N VAL A 169 9.16 2.14 6.13
CA VAL A 169 8.86 0.70 6.14
C VAL A 169 7.84 0.25 7.19
N ALA A 170 7.26 1.18 7.95
CA ALA A 170 6.16 0.90 8.87
C ALA A 170 4.89 0.44 8.11
N ASP A 171 4.00 -0.28 8.79
CA ASP A 171 2.72 -0.77 8.24
C ASP A 171 1.58 0.24 8.40
N ALA A 172 1.71 1.16 9.34
CA ALA A 172 0.76 2.25 9.60
C ALA A 172 1.51 3.49 10.12
N VAL A 173 0.84 4.65 10.06
CA VAL A 173 1.28 5.86 10.75
C VAL A 173 0.30 6.15 11.88
N GLU A 174 0.81 6.33 13.09
CA GLU A 174 0.03 6.78 14.24
C GLU A 174 0.22 8.28 14.43
N LEU A 175 -0.79 9.07 14.03
CA LEU A 175 -0.86 10.50 14.27
C LEU A 175 -1.32 10.77 15.70
N ILE A 176 -0.42 11.32 16.52
CA ILE A 176 -0.65 11.51 17.96
C ILE A 176 -1.09 12.94 18.24
N ILE A 177 -2.29 13.07 18.79
CA ILE A 177 -2.89 14.33 19.24
C ILE A 177 -2.89 14.30 20.77
N SER A 178 -2.17 15.22 21.42
CA SER A 178 -2.05 15.23 22.88
C SER A 178 -3.07 16.16 23.55
N ILE A 179 -3.60 15.73 24.70
CA ILE A 179 -4.41 16.55 25.61
C ILE A 179 -3.63 16.72 26.91
N ALA A 180 -3.33 17.97 27.26
CA ALA A 180 -2.58 18.31 28.48
C ALA A 180 -3.29 17.88 29.78
N ASP A 181 -2.53 17.75 30.86
CA ASP A 181 -3.04 17.32 32.18
C ASP A 181 -4.00 18.34 32.80
N ASN A 182 -3.66 19.63 32.73
CA ASN A 182 -4.42 20.74 33.32
C ASN A 182 -5.15 21.58 32.27
N VAL A 183 -6.16 21.01 31.63
CA VAL A 183 -7.04 21.77 30.72
C VAL A 183 -8.08 22.53 31.55
N GLU A 184 -7.72 23.74 31.99
CA GLU A 184 -8.65 24.63 32.71
C GLU A 184 -9.68 25.23 31.74
N GLN A 185 -9.23 25.67 30.55
CA GLN A 185 -10.07 26.31 29.52
C GLN A 185 -9.48 26.16 28.10
N ALA A 186 -9.05 24.99 27.65
CA ALA A 186 -8.68 24.84 26.23
C ALA A 186 -9.92 24.42 25.41
N PRO A 187 -10.66 25.35 24.78
CA PRO A 187 -11.71 24.96 23.87
C PRO A 187 -11.09 24.33 22.62
N PHE A 188 -11.69 23.23 22.18
CA PHE A 188 -11.57 22.83 20.79
C PHE A 188 -11.93 24.04 19.89
N SER A 189 -11.02 24.40 18.99
CA SER A 189 -11.17 25.56 18.10
C SER A 189 -11.12 25.12 16.64
N ASP A 190 -11.64 25.97 15.76
CA ASP A 190 -11.60 25.75 14.32
C ASP A 190 -10.16 25.67 13.79
N ALA A 191 -9.24 26.45 14.37
CA ALA A 191 -7.82 26.41 14.06
C ALA A 191 -7.20 25.04 14.37
N ILE A 192 -7.53 24.44 15.52
CA ILE A 192 -7.08 23.08 15.88
C ILE A 192 -7.67 22.07 14.89
N ALA A 193 -8.96 22.18 14.57
CA ALA A 193 -9.63 21.30 13.61
C ALA A 193 -8.93 21.33 12.25
N THR A 194 -8.67 22.52 11.72
CA THR A 194 -7.99 22.74 10.45
C THR A 194 -6.53 22.26 10.47
N GLN A 195 -5.82 22.46 11.59
CA GLN A 195 -4.47 21.91 11.77
C GLN A 195 -4.47 20.38 11.70
N ILE A 196 -5.39 19.70 12.40
CA ILE A 196 -5.52 18.23 12.35
C ILE A 196 -5.81 17.78 10.92
N THR A 197 -6.78 18.41 10.25
CA THR A 197 -7.17 18.09 8.86
C THR A 197 -5.98 18.26 7.90
N ARG A 198 -5.19 19.32 8.05
CA ARG A 198 -4.00 19.57 7.24
C ARG A 198 -2.90 18.54 7.47
N GLN A 199 -2.50 18.31 8.72
CA GLN A 199 -1.44 17.35 9.05
C GLN A 199 -1.81 15.92 8.64
N TYR A 200 -3.08 15.55 8.81
CA TYR A 200 -3.61 14.29 8.31
C TYR A 200 -3.48 14.17 6.79
N GLY A 201 -3.90 15.21 6.04
CA GLY A 201 -3.75 15.25 4.58
C GLY A 201 -2.29 15.10 4.13
N VAL A 202 -1.35 15.74 4.84
CA VAL A 202 0.10 15.66 4.54
C VAL A 202 0.62 14.23 4.69
N ILE A 203 0.26 13.53 5.77
CA ILE A 203 0.63 12.13 6.00
C ILE A 203 -0.02 11.21 4.95
N ARG A 204 -1.32 11.40 4.70
CA ARG A 204 -2.11 10.58 3.77
C ARG A 204 -1.54 10.62 2.37
N ARG A 205 -1.20 11.83 1.89
CA ARG A 205 -0.59 12.06 0.59
C ARG A 205 0.80 11.45 0.47
N ALA A 206 1.62 11.57 1.52
CA ALA A 206 3.02 11.17 1.48
C ALA A 206 3.25 9.67 1.58
N PHE A 207 2.64 9.00 2.55
CA PHE A 207 3.03 7.62 2.88
C PHE A 207 2.11 6.56 2.28
N GLN A 208 0.88 6.93 1.90
CA GLN A 208 -0.11 5.98 1.38
C GLN A 208 -0.37 4.78 2.33
N LEU A 209 -0.09 4.92 3.61
CA LEU A 209 -0.29 3.92 4.65
C LEU A 209 -1.63 4.13 5.37
N PRO A 210 -2.19 3.08 6.00
CA PRO A 210 -3.24 3.23 7.00
C PRO A 210 -2.84 4.22 8.10
N ILE A 211 -3.75 5.09 8.50
CA ILE A 211 -3.54 6.09 9.54
C ILE A 211 -4.36 5.71 10.78
N ILE A 212 -3.67 5.69 11.91
CA ILE A 212 -4.26 5.59 13.25
C ILE A 212 -4.25 7.00 13.83
N ILE A 213 -5.41 7.56 14.15
CA ILE A 213 -5.45 8.77 14.97
C ILE A 213 -5.48 8.36 16.44
N HIS A 214 -4.43 8.72 17.17
CA HIS A 214 -4.33 8.48 18.60
C HIS A 214 -4.49 9.77 19.38
N ILE A 215 -5.59 9.88 20.14
CA ILE A 215 -5.81 10.98 21.07
C ILE A 215 -5.27 10.56 22.43
N ALA A 216 -4.12 11.11 22.81
CA ALA A 216 -3.39 10.77 24.02
C ALA A 216 -3.72 11.76 25.14
N ILE A 217 -4.26 11.27 26.25
CA ILE A 217 -4.52 12.09 27.44
C ILE A 217 -3.30 12.00 28.36
N LEU A 218 -2.60 13.13 28.56
CA LEU A 218 -1.41 13.19 29.42
C LEU A 218 -1.74 13.13 30.92
N CYS A 219 -3.01 13.31 31.26
CA CYS A 219 -3.48 13.24 32.64
C CYS A 219 -3.26 11.85 33.24
N LYS A 220 -2.58 11.82 34.39
CA LYS A 220 -2.26 10.59 35.13
C LYS A 220 -3.40 10.09 36.03
N SER A 221 -4.45 10.88 36.19
CA SER A 221 -5.62 10.50 36.98
C SER A 221 -6.35 9.30 36.35
N GLU A 222 -6.87 8.41 37.19
CA GLU A 222 -7.75 7.33 36.76
C GLU A 222 -9.12 7.86 36.29
N HIS A 223 -9.54 9.00 36.82
CA HIS A 223 -10.78 9.67 36.47
C HIS A 223 -10.51 10.93 35.65
N LEU A 224 -11.18 11.02 34.51
CA LEU A 224 -11.10 12.19 33.63
C LEU A 224 -12.02 13.31 34.14
N SER A 225 -11.52 14.54 34.11
CA SER A 225 -12.35 15.72 34.34
C SER A 225 -13.43 15.84 33.25
N HIS A 226 -14.54 16.52 33.55
CA HIS A 226 -15.58 16.79 32.55
C HIS A 226 -15.03 17.57 31.34
N THR A 227 -14.14 18.53 31.57
CA THR A 227 -13.51 19.35 30.53
C THR A 227 -12.61 18.50 29.61
N THR A 228 -11.75 17.66 30.18
CA THR A 228 -10.88 16.74 29.42
C THR A 228 -11.71 15.77 28.59
N ALA A 229 -12.74 15.16 29.18
CA ALA A 229 -13.61 14.23 28.48
C ALA A 229 -14.38 14.91 27.33
N ARG A 230 -14.85 16.15 27.53
CA ARG A 230 -15.52 16.93 26.49
C ARG A 230 -14.57 17.26 25.33
N LEU A 231 -13.36 17.75 25.61
CA LEU A 231 -12.35 18.04 24.60
C LEU A 231 -11.97 16.79 23.81
N TYR A 232 -11.80 15.65 24.50
CA TYR A 232 -11.54 14.37 23.85
C TYR A 232 -12.64 14.01 22.84
N ILE A 233 -13.91 14.11 23.23
CA ILE A 233 -15.05 13.81 22.35
C ILE A 233 -15.06 14.74 21.13
N GLN A 234 -14.76 16.03 21.31
CA GLN A 234 -14.68 16.99 20.21
C GLN A 234 -13.55 16.64 19.22
N LEU A 235 -12.36 16.29 19.73
CA LEU A 235 -11.24 15.83 18.91
C LEU A 235 -11.53 14.49 18.21
N ALA A 236 -12.22 13.57 18.89
CA ALA A 236 -12.64 12.30 18.32
C ALA A 236 -13.62 12.51 17.16
N HIS A 237 -14.63 13.37 17.33
CA HIS A 237 -15.54 13.75 16.24
C HIS A 237 -14.79 14.41 15.08
N GLN A 238 -13.84 15.31 15.34
CA GLN A 238 -13.01 15.87 14.29
C GLN A 238 -12.21 14.80 13.54
N ALA A 239 -11.62 13.85 14.26
CA ALA A 239 -10.88 12.74 13.67
C ALA A 239 -11.77 11.87 12.77
N LEU A 240 -13.01 11.58 13.17
CA LEU A 240 -13.95 10.76 12.40
C LEU A 240 -14.33 11.39 11.05
N ARG A 241 -14.35 12.72 10.96
CA ARG A 241 -14.61 13.45 9.71
C ARG A 241 -13.53 13.25 8.66
N LEU A 242 -12.34 12.79 9.06
CA LEU A 242 -11.23 12.48 8.16
C LEU A 242 -11.28 11.02 7.65
N ALA A 243 -12.20 10.21 8.18
CA ALA A 243 -12.31 8.77 7.90
C ALA A 243 -10.97 8.01 8.00
N PRO A 244 -10.22 8.12 9.12
CA PRO A 244 -9.02 7.31 9.32
C PRO A 244 -9.36 5.83 9.37
N GLU A 245 -8.40 4.98 9.04
CA GLU A 245 -8.57 3.53 9.15
C GLU A 245 -8.80 3.12 10.60
N TYR A 246 -8.13 3.79 11.55
CA TYR A 246 -8.30 3.53 12.98
C TYR A 246 -8.39 4.82 13.81
N LEU A 247 -9.20 4.78 14.86
CA LEU A 247 -9.24 5.76 15.93
C LEU A 247 -9.10 5.05 17.28
N THR A 248 -8.19 5.53 18.13
CA THR A 248 -8.08 5.01 19.51
C THR A 248 -9.16 5.64 20.39
N ILE A 249 -9.77 4.84 21.29
CA ILE A 249 -10.74 5.32 22.28
C ILE A 249 -10.21 5.06 23.68
N ASP A 250 -9.99 6.12 24.46
CA ASP A 250 -9.57 6.00 25.86
C ASP A 250 -10.70 5.41 26.70
N VAL A 251 -10.45 4.25 27.28
CA VAL A 251 -11.46 3.53 28.04
C VAL A 251 -11.84 4.26 29.33
N ARG A 252 -11.06 5.22 29.85
CA ARG A 252 -11.44 5.94 31.08
C ARG A 252 -12.68 6.81 30.91
N LEU A 253 -13.11 7.09 29.67
CA LEU A 253 -14.39 7.74 29.38
C LEU A 253 -15.57 6.93 29.92
N GLN A 254 -16.71 7.60 30.13
CA GLN A 254 -17.96 6.93 30.50
C GLN A 254 -18.52 6.13 29.32
N ASP A 255 -19.26 5.05 29.60
CA ASP A 255 -19.82 4.19 28.55
C ASP A 255 -20.72 4.94 27.56
N LYS A 256 -21.51 5.91 28.03
CA LYS A 256 -22.35 6.76 27.15
C LYS A 256 -21.49 7.57 26.18
N GLN A 257 -20.34 8.07 26.62
CA GLN A 257 -19.42 8.85 25.80
C GLN A 257 -18.74 7.97 24.75
N ILE A 258 -18.31 6.77 25.14
CA ILE A 258 -17.72 5.79 24.21
C ILE A 258 -18.75 5.37 23.16
N ARG A 259 -19.99 5.06 23.56
CA ARG A 259 -21.08 4.73 22.61
C ARG A 259 -21.35 5.87 21.65
N HIS A 260 -21.39 7.10 22.15
CA HIS A 260 -21.62 8.27 21.30
C HIS A 260 -20.56 8.42 20.19
N ILE A 261 -19.27 8.21 20.51
CA ILE A 261 -18.20 8.21 19.49
C ILE A 261 -18.35 6.99 18.57
N ALA A 262 -18.64 5.83 19.14
CA ALA A 262 -18.78 4.59 18.36
C ALA A 262 -19.93 4.65 17.35
N ASP A 263 -21.06 5.25 17.70
CA ASP A 263 -22.21 5.40 16.80
C ASP A 263 -21.90 6.35 15.64
N ALA A 264 -21.03 7.34 15.86
CA ALA A 264 -20.60 8.30 14.84
C ALA A 264 -19.42 7.82 13.98
N ARG A 265 -18.86 6.62 14.25
CA ARG A 265 -17.55 6.21 13.70
C ARG A 265 -17.48 6.08 12.17
N GLY A 266 -18.62 5.96 11.49
CA GLY A 266 -18.67 5.71 10.05
C GLY A 266 -17.82 4.48 9.67
N PRO A 267 -16.89 4.61 8.70
CA PRO A 267 -16.02 3.50 8.26
C PRO A 267 -14.81 3.25 9.18
N THR A 268 -14.56 4.10 10.16
CA THR A 268 -13.37 4.03 11.02
C THR A 268 -13.47 2.87 12.01
N LYS A 269 -12.40 2.07 12.10
CA LYS A 269 -12.29 1.00 13.09
C LYS A 269 -11.81 1.56 14.43
N LEU A 270 -12.31 1.02 15.55
CA LEU A 270 -11.97 1.50 16.88
C LEU A 270 -10.94 0.61 17.58
N ILE A 271 -9.95 1.24 18.22
CA ILE A 271 -8.98 0.58 19.10
C ILE A 271 -9.27 1.00 20.54
N GLY A 272 -9.76 0.09 21.38
CA GLY A 272 -9.98 0.39 22.79
C GLY A 272 -8.64 0.52 23.51
N HIS A 273 -8.34 1.69 24.06
CA HIS A 273 -7.02 2.03 24.56
C HIS A 273 -7.02 2.35 26.06
N PHE A 274 -6.03 1.81 26.76
CA PHE A 274 -5.74 2.13 28.16
C PHE A 274 -4.23 2.26 28.36
N HIS A 275 -3.79 3.34 29.00
CA HIS A 275 -2.41 3.55 29.42
C HIS A 275 -2.38 3.75 30.94
N ASP A 276 -1.66 2.88 31.65
CA ASP A 276 -1.38 3.08 33.08
C ASP A 276 -0.06 3.81 33.27
N HIS A 277 -0.15 5.09 33.64
CA HIS A 277 1.01 5.94 33.91
C HIS A 277 1.61 5.71 35.30
N ASN A 278 0.89 5.06 36.22
CA ASN A 278 1.35 4.81 37.59
C ASN A 278 1.07 3.34 37.96
N PRO A 279 1.66 2.37 37.24
CA PRO A 279 1.36 0.97 37.47
C PRO A 279 1.81 0.55 38.87
N ARG A 280 1.03 -0.35 39.49
CA ARG A 280 1.48 -1.04 40.70
C ARG A 280 2.44 -2.18 40.32
N ALA A 281 3.20 -2.68 41.30
CA ALA A 281 3.91 -3.95 41.14
C ALA A 281 2.93 -5.05 40.68
N ASN A 282 3.32 -5.84 39.69
CA ASN A 282 2.51 -6.91 39.10
C ASN A 282 1.19 -6.46 38.45
N ALA A 283 1.09 -5.21 38.00
CA ALA A 283 -0.15 -4.67 37.44
C ALA A 283 -0.72 -5.50 36.27
N TRP A 284 0.12 -6.13 35.44
CA TRP A 284 -0.32 -7.03 34.37
C TRP A 284 -1.11 -8.25 34.85
N SER A 285 -0.75 -8.79 36.02
CA SER A 285 -1.43 -9.94 36.63
C SER A 285 -2.69 -9.53 37.40
N SER A 286 -2.97 -8.23 37.50
CA SER A 286 -4.10 -7.73 38.28
C SER A 286 -5.44 -8.00 37.60
N ARG A 287 -6.48 -8.21 38.42
CA ARG A 287 -7.85 -8.34 37.93
C ARG A 287 -8.31 -7.09 37.14
N LYS A 288 -7.79 -5.92 37.51
CA LYS A 288 -8.04 -4.64 36.83
C LYS A 288 -7.77 -4.71 35.32
N ARG A 289 -6.70 -5.38 34.87
CA ARG A 289 -6.41 -5.48 33.42
C ARG A 289 -7.39 -6.36 32.67
N GLN A 290 -7.82 -7.45 33.31
CA GLN A 290 -8.87 -8.30 32.76
C GLN A 290 -10.19 -7.54 32.66
N ASP A 291 -10.56 -6.76 33.68
CA ASP A 291 -11.80 -6.02 33.70
C ASP A 291 -11.81 -4.88 32.65
N ILE A 292 -10.66 -4.20 32.47
CA ILE A 292 -10.48 -3.24 31.38
C ILE A 292 -10.65 -3.91 30.02
N LEU A 293 -10.02 -5.07 29.80
CA LEU A 293 -10.15 -5.79 28.53
C LEU A 293 -11.59 -6.29 28.30
N ARG A 294 -12.27 -6.81 29.33
CA ARG A 294 -13.69 -7.17 29.25
C ARG A 294 -14.53 -5.98 28.83
N ARG A 295 -14.28 -4.82 29.44
CA ARG A 295 -15.00 -3.60 29.10
C ARG A 295 -14.76 -3.18 27.65
N ILE A 296 -13.53 -3.25 27.14
CA ILE A 296 -13.26 -2.98 25.72
C ILE A 296 -14.07 -3.91 24.81
N ASN A 297 -14.16 -5.21 25.15
CA ASN A 297 -14.94 -6.19 24.38
C ASN A 297 -16.45 -5.90 24.36
N THR A 298 -16.97 -5.01 25.23
CA THR A 298 -18.39 -4.58 25.19
C THR A 298 -18.69 -3.51 24.15
N PHE A 299 -17.65 -2.92 23.54
CA PHE A 299 -17.76 -1.90 22.50
C PHE A 299 -17.34 -2.49 21.15
N PRO A 300 -17.73 -1.88 20.02
CA PRO A 300 -17.38 -2.37 18.68
C PRO A 300 -15.91 -2.03 18.31
N CYS A 301 -14.98 -2.38 19.19
CA CYS A 301 -13.55 -2.26 18.97
C CYS A 301 -13.04 -3.48 18.20
N VAL A 302 -12.12 -3.27 17.26
CA VAL A 302 -11.45 -4.35 16.52
C VAL A 302 -10.17 -4.82 17.21
N LEU A 303 -9.63 -4.00 18.11
CA LEU A 303 -8.39 -4.23 18.86
C LEU A 303 -8.51 -3.65 20.26
N ALA A 304 -7.81 -4.27 21.21
CA ALA A 304 -7.55 -3.71 22.53
C ALA A 304 -6.07 -3.36 22.66
N ARG A 305 -5.75 -2.14 23.12
CA ARG A 305 -4.38 -1.70 23.41
C ARG A 305 -4.21 -1.28 24.86
N LEU A 306 -3.55 -2.13 25.63
CA LEU A 306 -3.20 -1.88 27.02
C LEU A 306 -1.69 -1.60 27.11
N CYS A 307 -1.31 -0.49 27.72
CA CYS A 307 0.10 -0.12 27.92
C CYS A 307 0.34 0.33 29.36
N GLN A 308 1.57 0.23 29.84
CA GLN A 308 1.97 0.81 31.14
C GLN A 308 3.45 1.17 31.18
N GLU A 309 3.87 2.08 32.04
CA GLU A 309 5.29 2.36 32.27
C GLU A 309 6.01 1.15 32.88
N ALA A 310 7.20 0.80 32.37
CA ALA A 310 7.99 -0.32 32.91
C ALA A 310 8.70 0.09 34.21
N ILE A 311 8.33 -0.54 35.33
CA ILE A 311 9.01 -0.37 36.62
C ILE A 311 10.24 -1.28 36.68
N SER A 312 10.09 -2.52 36.20
CA SER A 312 11.12 -3.56 36.22
C SER A 312 11.19 -4.30 34.88
N THR A 313 12.28 -5.05 34.66
CA THR A 313 12.40 -5.92 33.49
C THR A 313 11.37 -7.05 33.48
N GLN A 314 10.90 -7.47 34.66
CA GLN A 314 9.88 -8.51 34.82
C GLN A 314 8.52 -8.11 34.21
N ASP A 315 8.24 -6.80 34.14
CA ASP A 315 7.00 -6.29 33.54
C ASP A 315 6.91 -6.67 32.05
N ASN A 316 8.04 -6.83 31.36
CA ASN A 316 8.07 -7.21 29.94
C ASN A 316 7.54 -8.63 29.71
N TYR A 317 7.99 -9.58 30.53
CA TYR A 317 7.50 -10.96 30.48
C TYR A 317 6.03 -11.02 30.89
N SER A 318 5.64 -10.19 31.86
CA SER A 318 4.26 -10.15 32.37
C SER A 318 3.27 -9.62 31.33
N ALA A 319 3.65 -8.62 30.52
CA ALA A 319 2.84 -8.14 29.39
C ALA A 319 2.62 -9.24 28.34
N ARG A 320 3.67 -10.00 28.00
CA ARG A 320 3.57 -11.15 27.09
C ARG A 320 2.67 -12.24 27.65
N LEU A 321 2.87 -12.61 28.92
CA LEU A 321 2.06 -13.63 29.58
C LEU A 321 0.57 -13.24 29.60
N PHE A 322 0.25 -11.99 29.92
CA PHE A 322 -1.12 -11.47 29.88
C PHE A 322 -1.74 -11.66 28.49
N ARG A 323 -1.02 -11.31 27.42
CA ARG A 323 -1.49 -11.49 26.04
C ARG A 323 -1.72 -12.96 25.68
N ASP A 324 -0.83 -13.85 26.10
CA ASP A 324 -0.95 -15.28 25.81
C ASP A 324 -2.10 -15.94 26.59
N GLN A 325 -2.30 -15.55 27.86
CA GLN A 325 -3.47 -15.96 28.64
C GLN A 325 -4.77 -15.45 28.04
N ALA A 326 -4.77 -14.22 27.53
CA ALA A 326 -5.98 -13.64 26.98
C ALA A 326 -6.49 -14.32 25.70
N LYS A 327 -5.64 -15.09 25.01
CA LYS A 327 -6.06 -15.93 23.87
C LYS A 327 -6.90 -17.13 24.31
N SER A 328 -6.76 -17.60 25.56
CA SER A 328 -7.53 -18.73 26.08
C SER A 328 -8.80 -18.32 26.83
N TRP A 329 -9.09 -17.02 26.91
CA TRP A 329 -10.31 -16.54 27.53
C TRP A 329 -11.47 -16.58 26.53
N ASP A 330 -12.46 -17.44 26.80
CA ASP A 330 -13.62 -17.66 25.91
C ASP A 330 -14.40 -16.38 25.58
N TRP A 331 -14.33 -15.35 26.43
CA TRP A 331 -15.02 -14.08 26.26
C TRP A 331 -14.21 -13.02 25.49
N ASN A 332 -12.92 -13.27 25.21
CA ASN A 332 -12.08 -12.33 24.48
C ASN A 332 -12.09 -12.68 22.99
N HIS A 333 -12.69 -11.81 22.18
CA HIS A 333 -12.88 -12.06 20.74
C HIS A 333 -12.04 -11.13 19.86
N ILE A 334 -11.26 -10.24 20.47
CA ILE A 334 -10.44 -9.25 19.76
C ILE A 334 -8.94 -9.47 20.04
N PRO A 335 -8.05 -9.20 19.07
CA PRO A 335 -6.62 -9.23 19.31
C PRO A 335 -6.16 -8.12 20.26
N ILE A 336 -5.05 -8.39 20.96
CA ILE A 336 -4.55 -7.54 22.04
C ILE A 336 -3.13 -7.06 21.74
N ILE A 337 -2.98 -5.74 21.82
CA ILE A 337 -1.71 -5.02 21.85
C ILE A 337 -1.39 -4.79 23.33
N ALA A 338 -0.29 -5.36 23.80
CA ALA A 338 0.13 -5.26 25.21
C ALA A 338 1.65 -5.12 25.30
N TYR A 339 2.12 -3.97 25.76
CA TYR A 339 3.53 -3.68 25.95
C TYR A 339 3.74 -2.65 27.06
N ASN A 340 4.98 -2.54 27.53
CA ASN A 340 5.40 -1.52 28.47
C ASN A 340 6.10 -0.35 27.77
N THR A 341 5.95 0.84 28.32
CA THR A 341 6.58 2.07 27.85
C THR A 341 7.91 2.36 28.55
N GLY A 342 8.65 3.31 27.98
CA GLY A 342 9.98 3.72 28.40
C GLY A 342 11.12 2.76 28.06
N HIS A 343 12.36 3.18 28.36
CA HIS A 343 13.58 2.45 27.99
C HIS A 343 13.61 1.01 28.53
N ARG A 344 13.05 0.77 29.73
CA ARG A 344 12.94 -0.57 30.32
C ARG A 344 11.88 -1.44 29.64
N GLY A 345 10.91 -0.82 28.95
CA GLY A 345 9.80 -1.48 28.27
C GLY A 345 10.10 -2.00 26.86
N ARG A 346 11.26 -1.65 26.28
CA ARG A 346 11.64 -1.95 24.88
C ARG A 346 11.46 -3.41 24.49
N ALA A 347 11.81 -4.35 25.37
CA ALA A 347 11.70 -5.78 25.08
C ALA A 347 10.24 -6.21 24.86
N SER A 348 9.29 -5.69 25.62
CA SER A 348 7.87 -5.99 25.40
C SER A 348 7.30 -5.32 24.16
N ARG A 349 7.79 -4.13 23.78
CA ARG A 349 7.42 -3.46 22.52
C ARG A 349 7.91 -4.24 21.29
N SER A 350 9.17 -4.66 21.28
CA SER A 350 9.71 -5.43 20.14
C SER A 350 9.02 -6.77 19.98
N MET A 351 8.64 -7.43 21.08
CA MET A 351 7.91 -8.71 21.09
C MET A 351 6.39 -8.56 20.95
N ASN A 352 5.86 -7.34 20.80
CA ASN A 352 4.46 -7.14 20.53
C ASN A 352 4.16 -7.43 19.04
N PRO A 353 3.15 -8.27 18.72
CA PRO A 353 2.96 -8.76 17.37
C PRO A 353 2.10 -7.84 16.48
N ILE A 354 1.37 -6.87 17.03
CA ILE A 354 0.38 -6.09 16.26
C ILE A 354 0.59 -4.61 16.56
N LEU A 355 0.86 -3.82 15.51
CA LEU A 355 0.97 -2.37 15.56
C LEU A 355 1.90 -1.88 16.69
N SER A 356 3.07 -2.50 16.79
CA SER A 356 4.11 -2.06 17.72
C SER A 356 4.55 -0.64 17.35
N PRO A 357 4.52 0.31 18.31
CA PRO A 357 4.95 1.66 18.01
C PRO A 357 6.45 1.68 17.73
N VAL A 358 6.84 2.40 16.68
CA VAL A 358 8.24 2.60 16.27
C VAL A 358 8.50 4.08 16.01
N THR A 359 9.78 4.46 16.05
CA THR A 359 10.26 5.79 15.68
C THR A 359 11.04 5.75 14.35
N HIS A 360 11.57 6.90 13.97
CA HIS A 360 12.51 7.08 12.86
C HIS A 360 13.58 8.11 13.30
N HIS A 361 14.84 7.93 12.93
CA HIS A 361 15.97 8.78 13.34
C HIS A 361 15.80 10.27 13.00
N LEU A 362 14.95 10.62 12.03
CA LEU A 362 14.61 12.02 11.75
C LEU A 362 13.67 12.66 12.78
N LEU A 363 13.02 11.87 13.62
CA LEU A 363 12.15 12.35 14.69
C LEU A 363 12.97 12.49 15.98
N SER A 364 13.13 13.73 16.44
CA SER A 364 13.60 13.98 17.80
C SER A 364 12.40 13.89 18.74
N LEU A 365 12.27 12.75 19.42
CA LEU A 365 11.16 12.50 20.35
C LEU A 365 11.57 12.65 21.82
N ASP A 366 12.85 12.90 22.11
CA ASP A 366 13.38 12.95 23.47
C ASP A 366 12.76 14.09 24.31
N ASP A 367 12.35 15.17 23.67
CA ASP A 367 11.66 16.31 24.31
C ASP A 367 10.15 16.08 24.48
N SER A 368 9.60 14.97 23.97
CA SER A 368 8.17 14.68 24.07
C SER A 368 7.75 14.40 25.52
N PRO A 369 6.54 14.81 25.95
CA PRO A 369 6.05 14.50 27.28
C PRO A 369 6.12 12.99 27.58
N LYS A 370 6.78 12.60 28.67
CA LYS A 370 6.92 11.19 29.08
C LYS A 370 5.59 10.45 29.15
N ALA A 371 4.50 11.13 29.49
CA ALA A 371 3.16 10.55 29.53
C ALA A 371 2.68 10.03 28.16
N LEU A 372 3.21 10.49 27.03
CA LEU A 372 2.94 9.89 25.72
C LEU A 372 3.57 8.51 25.56
N GLY A 373 4.58 8.17 26.38
CA GLY A 373 5.32 6.92 26.27
C GLY A 373 6.07 6.82 24.93
N LEU A 374 6.60 7.92 24.40
CA LEU A 374 7.41 7.91 23.18
C LEU A 374 8.90 7.68 23.47
N ASP A 375 9.29 7.73 24.73
CA ASP A 375 10.65 7.50 25.17
C ASP A 375 11.07 6.04 24.93
N GLY A 376 12.32 5.86 24.49
CA GLY A 376 12.88 4.55 24.19
C GLY A 376 12.17 3.78 23.07
N LEU A 377 11.46 4.45 22.15
CA LEU A 377 11.00 3.80 20.92
C LEU A 377 12.20 3.34 20.09
N LEU A 378 12.02 2.22 19.41
CA LEU A 378 12.99 1.65 18.46
C LEU A 378 12.54 1.96 17.04
N GLU A 379 13.46 2.01 16.10
CA GLU A 379 13.09 1.89 14.68
C GLU A 379 12.54 0.49 14.39
N ALA A 380 11.82 0.35 13.27
CA ALA A 380 11.29 -0.94 12.83
C ALA A 380 12.42 -1.97 12.56
N THR A 381 13.54 -1.50 12.02
CA THR A 381 14.76 -2.29 11.74
C THR A 381 15.40 -2.77 13.03
N GLU A 382 15.61 -1.90 14.01
CA GLU A 382 16.12 -2.25 15.34
C GLU A 382 15.21 -3.26 16.07
N SER A 383 13.89 -3.10 15.93
CA SER A 383 12.92 -4.04 16.48
C SER A 383 13.03 -5.43 15.83
N GLN A 384 13.24 -5.50 14.51
CA GLN A 384 13.51 -6.76 13.81
C GLN A 384 14.84 -7.39 14.26
N SER A 385 15.92 -6.59 14.35
CA SER A 385 17.21 -7.04 14.87
C SER A 385 17.08 -7.70 16.25
N ALA A 386 16.34 -7.07 17.17
CA ALA A 386 16.08 -7.61 18.50
C ALA A 386 15.29 -8.94 18.46
N LEU A 387 14.37 -9.12 17.52
CA LEU A 387 13.61 -10.35 17.37
C LEU A 387 14.48 -11.53 16.88
N PHE A 388 15.41 -11.29 15.96
CA PHE A 388 16.39 -12.30 15.56
C PHE A 388 17.41 -12.59 16.66
N ALA A 389 17.94 -11.54 17.31
CA ALA A 389 18.90 -11.68 18.41
C ALA A 389 18.33 -12.41 19.63
N SER A 390 17.01 -12.38 19.81
CA SER A 390 16.29 -13.11 20.87
C SER A 390 15.81 -14.50 20.46
N PHE A 391 16.15 -14.97 19.24
CA PHE A 391 15.67 -16.24 18.68
C PHE A 391 14.14 -16.33 18.59
N THR A 392 13.45 -15.19 18.56
CA THR A 392 12.00 -15.13 18.30
C THR A 392 11.71 -15.34 16.82
N LEU A 393 12.60 -14.86 15.95
CA LEU A 393 12.61 -15.12 14.51
C LEU A 393 13.87 -15.91 14.16
N GLU A 394 13.75 -16.81 13.19
CA GLU A 394 14.83 -17.70 12.77
C GLU A 394 15.35 -17.32 11.38
N PRO A 395 16.67 -17.41 11.12
CA PRO A 395 17.23 -17.18 9.80
C PRO A 395 16.73 -18.21 8.77
N GLN A 396 16.13 -17.71 7.70
CA GLN A 396 15.81 -18.46 6.48
C GLN A 396 16.79 -18.14 5.34
N PHE A 397 16.83 -19.02 4.33
CA PHE A 397 17.49 -18.74 3.06
C PHE A 397 16.49 -18.73 1.90
N PHE A 398 16.79 -17.94 0.88
CA PHE A 398 15.96 -17.75 -0.30
C PHE A 398 16.75 -18.11 -1.56
N GLY A 399 16.04 -18.46 -2.63
CA GLY A 399 16.65 -18.92 -3.87
C GLY A 399 16.23 -18.15 -5.11
N ILE A 400 17.10 -18.13 -6.11
CA ILE A 400 16.71 -17.89 -7.50
C ILE A 400 17.02 -19.15 -8.29
N PHE A 401 15.99 -19.79 -8.82
CA PHE A 401 16.09 -21.07 -9.50
C PHE A 401 15.91 -20.92 -11.01
N GLY A 402 16.84 -21.41 -11.81
CA GLY A 402 16.86 -21.22 -13.27
C GLY A 402 18.02 -21.95 -13.95
N ALA A 403 18.02 -22.01 -15.29
CA ALA A 403 19.07 -22.72 -16.02
C ALA A 403 20.26 -21.84 -16.44
N ASP A 404 20.02 -20.57 -16.73
CA ASP A 404 21.03 -19.61 -17.17
C ASP A 404 20.79 -18.26 -16.47
N ILE A 405 21.27 -18.17 -15.23
CA ILE A 405 20.92 -17.07 -14.30
C ILE A 405 22.09 -16.58 -13.44
N LEU A 406 23.32 -17.01 -13.71
CA LEU A 406 24.51 -16.56 -12.96
C LEU A 406 24.70 -15.03 -13.01
N ALA A 407 24.27 -14.38 -14.09
CA ALA A 407 24.32 -12.92 -14.26
C ALA A 407 23.08 -12.18 -13.72
N SER A 408 22.20 -12.86 -12.96
CA SER A 408 21.01 -12.22 -12.41
C SER A 408 21.37 -11.20 -11.32
N LEU A 409 20.75 -10.01 -11.38
CA LEU A 409 20.94 -8.93 -10.40
C LEU A 409 20.01 -9.05 -9.17
N ALA A 410 19.02 -9.95 -9.25
CA ALA A 410 18.03 -10.10 -8.20
C ALA A 410 18.60 -10.52 -6.82
N PRO A 411 19.67 -11.34 -6.70
CA PRO A 411 20.25 -11.64 -5.40
C PRO A 411 20.85 -10.40 -4.71
N ASP A 412 21.53 -9.52 -5.44
CA ASP A 412 22.10 -8.30 -4.86
C ASP A 412 21.00 -7.40 -4.31
N MET A 413 19.94 -7.22 -5.09
CA MET A 413 18.77 -6.44 -4.70
C MET A 413 18.05 -7.03 -3.47
N GLN A 414 17.77 -8.34 -3.45
CA GLN A 414 17.09 -8.98 -2.32
C GLN A 414 17.95 -8.98 -1.05
N ASN A 415 19.25 -9.26 -1.18
CA ASN A 415 20.17 -9.24 -0.04
C ASN A 415 20.34 -7.83 0.54
N GLU A 416 20.26 -6.78 -0.27
CA GLU A 416 20.28 -5.41 0.25
C GLU A 416 19.06 -5.09 1.11
N ALA A 417 17.88 -5.54 0.69
CA ALA A 417 16.68 -5.38 1.50
C ALA A 417 16.77 -6.13 2.84
N PHE A 418 17.38 -7.32 2.86
CA PHE A 418 17.66 -8.01 4.13
C PHE A 418 18.64 -7.25 5.02
N ARG A 419 19.70 -6.67 4.46
CA ARG A 419 20.65 -5.82 5.22
C ARG A 419 19.96 -4.61 5.81
N PHE A 420 19.16 -3.88 5.01
CA PHE A 420 18.39 -2.73 5.48
C PHE A 420 17.49 -3.10 6.67
N TRP A 421 16.77 -4.23 6.57
CA TRP A 421 15.91 -4.72 7.64
C TRP A 421 16.66 -5.42 8.78
N THR A 422 17.99 -5.49 8.74
CA THR A 422 18.84 -6.24 9.70
C THR A 422 18.44 -7.71 9.85
N MET A 423 17.94 -8.31 8.78
CA MET A 423 17.55 -9.72 8.74
C MET A 423 18.76 -10.58 8.37
N PRO A 424 19.06 -11.66 9.10
CA PRO A 424 20.16 -12.58 8.80
C PRO A 424 19.84 -13.55 7.64
N HIS A 425 18.88 -13.20 6.79
CA HIS A 425 18.50 -13.99 5.62
C HIS A 425 19.51 -13.84 4.49
N LYS A 426 19.50 -14.80 3.56
CA LYS A 426 20.34 -14.75 2.37
C LYS A 426 19.62 -15.30 1.15
N THR A 427 19.68 -14.57 0.05
CA THR A 427 19.31 -15.07 -1.29
C THR A 427 20.53 -15.57 -2.04
N THR A 428 20.45 -16.77 -2.61
CA THR A 428 21.48 -17.35 -3.47
C THR A 428 20.94 -17.85 -4.81
N ILE A 429 21.81 -17.92 -5.81
CA ILE A 429 21.49 -18.49 -7.13
C ILE A 429 21.61 -20.01 -7.08
N PHE A 430 20.56 -20.69 -7.53
CA PHE A 430 20.51 -22.13 -7.76
C PHE A 430 20.40 -22.38 -9.26
N GLN A 431 21.51 -22.22 -9.97
CA GLN A 431 21.58 -22.58 -11.39
C GLN A 431 21.52 -24.10 -11.53
N ARG A 432 20.48 -24.62 -12.18
CA ARG A 432 20.20 -26.05 -12.32
C ARG A 432 19.64 -26.35 -13.70
N SER A 433 19.98 -27.53 -14.22
CA SER A 433 19.45 -28.02 -15.50
C SER A 433 18.10 -28.72 -15.35
N SER A 434 17.69 -29.08 -14.13
CA SER A 434 16.45 -29.82 -13.86
C SER A 434 15.71 -29.30 -12.63
N LEU A 435 14.38 -29.27 -12.70
CA LEU A 435 13.51 -28.99 -11.55
C LEU A 435 13.64 -30.00 -10.41
N ARG A 436 14.16 -31.20 -10.67
CA ARG A 436 14.36 -32.23 -9.63
C ARG A 436 15.25 -31.72 -8.49
N ASP A 437 16.23 -30.90 -8.82
CA ASP A 437 17.19 -30.33 -7.86
C ASP A 437 16.52 -29.34 -6.88
N LEU A 438 15.32 -28.86 -7.19
CA LEU A 438 14.56 -27.98 -6.30
C LEU A 438 13.99 -28.76 -5.10
N GLN A 439 13.76 -30.07 -5.23
CA GLN A 439 13.18 -30.88 -4.15
C GLN A 439 14.07 -30.92 -2.91
N ASP A 440 15.39 -30.99 -3.08
CA ASP A 440 16.33 -30.98 -1.96
C ASP A 440 16.35 -29.62 -1.25
N VAL A 441 16.20 -28.54 -2.01
CA VAL A 441 16.11 -27.17 -1.48
C VAL A 441 14.84 -26.98 -0.67
N ILE A 442 13.69 -27.44 -1.17
CA ILE A 442 12.38 -27.31 -0.50
C ILE A 442 12.31 -28.11 0.81
N ARG A 443 13.06 -29.22 0.91
CA ARG A 443 13.07 -30.08 2.11
C ARG A 443 13.79 -29.46 3.29
N ASP A 444 14.64 -28.46 3.07
CA ASP A 444 15.34 -27.77 4.15
C ASP A 444 14.32 -26.97 4.99
N PRO A 445 14.28 -27.17 6.33
CA PRO A 445 13.35 -26.46 7.19
C PRO A 445 13.51 -24.93 7.14
N ASN A 446 14.66 -24.42 6.75
CA ASN A 446 14.98 -22.99 6.66
C ASN A 446 14.73 -22.39 5.27
N PHE A 447 14.17 -23.16 4.32
CA PHE A 447 13.81 -22.62 3.01
C PHE A 447 12.71 -21.55 3.13
N GLY A 448 13.02 -20.30 2.85
CA GLY A 448 12.08 -19.17 2.94
C GLY A 448 11.23 -18.96 1.69
N GLY A 449 11.68 -19.45 0.53
CA GLY A 449 11.02 -19.27 -0.76
C GLY A 449 12.02 -19.13 -1.90
N ALA A 450 11.51 -19.13 -3.14
CA ALA A 450 12.37 -18.97 -4.31
C ALA A 450 11.70 -18.19 -5.44
N SER A 451 12.47 -17.35 -6.11
CA SER A 451 12.15 -16.84 -7.43
C SER A 451 12.43 -17.92 -8.48
N VAL A 452 11.52 -18.14 -9.42
CA VAL A 452 11.65 -19.13 -10.50
C VAL A 452 11.85 -18.38 -11.82
N ALA A 453 12.96 -18.65 -12.48
CA ALA A 453 13.35 -18.06 -13.75
C ALA A 453 13.15 -19.04 -14.92
N ALA A 454 13.48 -18.59 -16.13
CA ALA A 454 13.43 -19.44 -17.32
C ALA A 454 14.41 -20.64 -17.18
N PRO A 455 14.07 -21.81 -17.75
CA PRO A 455 12.84 -22.15 -18.48
C PRO A 455 11.72 -22.71 -17.58
N PHE A 456 11.85 -22.63 -16.26
CA PHE A 456 11.06 -23.45 -15.33
C PHE A 456 9.71 -22.86 -14.90
N LYS A 457 9.41 -21.61 -15.25
CA LYS A 457 8.19 -20.91 -14.81
C LYS A 457 6.88 -21.66 -15.11
N GLN A 458 6.81 -22.38 -16.22
CA GLN A 458 5.65 -23.22 -16.56
C GLN A 458 5.82 -24.66 -16.04
N ALA A 459 7.03 -25.21 -16.18
CA ALA A 459 7.32 -26.59 -15.83
C ALA A 459 7.21 -26.90 -14.32
N ILE A 460 7.27 -25.87 -13.46
CA ILE A 460 7.14 -26.05 -12.01
C ILE A 460 5.69 -26.29 -11.56
N ILE A 461 4.69 -25.87 -12.34
CA ILE A 461 3.26 -25.91 -11.96
C ILE A 461 2.81 -27.28 -11.42
N PRO A 462 3.16 -28.43 -12.02
CA PRO A 462 2.75 -29.74 -11.51
C PRO A 462 3.30 -30.09 -10.12
N MET A 463 4.30 -29.35 -9.61
CA MET A 463 4.88 -29.53 -8.28
C MET A 463 4.25 -28.60 -7.23
N ILE A 464 3.32 -27.73 -7.60
CA ILE A 464 2.71 -26.72 -6.73
C ILE A 464 1.35 -27.19 -6.24
N ASP A 465 1.10 -27.08 -4.93
CA ASP A 465 -0.15 -27.52 -4.33
C ASP A 465 -1.28 -26.49 -4.47
N ASP A 466 -0.96 -25.20 -4.35
CA ASP A 466 -1.91 -24.09 -4.46
C ASP A 466 -1.37 -23.00 -5.39
N LEU A 467 -2.19 -22.49 -6.32
CA LEU A 467 -1.80 -21.41 -7.23
C LEU A 467 -2.59 -20.14 -6.95
N SER A 468 -1.95 -18.98 -7.15
CA SER A 468 -2.65 -17.70 -7.17
C SER A 468 -3.56 -17.59 -8.41
N PRO A 469 -4.65 -16.79 -8.34
CA PRO A 469 -5.47 -16.49 -9.51
C PRO A 469 -4.65 -15.98 -10.69
N ALA A 470 -3.62 -15.16 -10.41
CA ALA A 470 -2.72 -14.64 -11.43
C ALA A 470 -1.87 -15.75 -12.07
N SER A 471 -1.31 -16.67 -11.28
CA SER A 471 -0.54 -17.80 -11.81
C SER A 471 -1.39 -18.75 -12.65
N ILE A 472 -2.66 -18.96 -12.28
CA ILE A 472 -3.61 -19.76 -13.07
C ILE A 472 -3.86 -19.07 -14.42
N ALA A 473 -4.24 -17.79 -14.41
CA ALA A 473 -4.53 -17.03 -15.62
C ALA A 473 -3.33 -16.98 -16.58
N ILE A 474 -2.17 -16.58 -16.05
CA ILE A 474 -0.93 -16.44 -16.81
C ILE A 474 -0.45 -17.82 -17.28
N GLY A 475 -0.62 -18.88 -16.48
CA GLY A 475 -0.07 -20.20 -16.76
C GLY A 475 1.42 -20.31 -16.43
N ALA A 476 1.90 -19.50 -15.49
CA ALA A 476 3.30 -19.50 -15.07
C ALA A 476 3.46 -19.06 -13.61
N VAL A 477 4.43 -19.65 -12.93
CA VAL A 477 4.83 -19.32 -11.55
C VAL A 477 6.25 -18.78 -11.58
N ASN A 478 6.47 -17.56 -11.08
CA ASN A 478 7.80 -16.99 -10.89
C ASN A 478 8.16 -16.88 -9.39
N THR A 479 7.22 -17.15 -8.48
CA THR A 479 7.38 -16.91 -7.03
C THR A 479 6.87 -18.12 -6.27
N LEU A 480 7.77 -18.81 -5.56
CA LEU A 480 7.49 -20.01 -4.79
C LEU A 480 7.50 -19.70 -3.30
N ILE A 481 6.40 -20.00 -2.61
CA ILE A 481 6.22 -19.74 -1.19
C ILE A 481 5.96 -21.06 -0.44
N PRO A 482 6.77 -21.40 0.57
CA PRO A 482 6.50 -22.54 1.44
C PRO A 482 5.34 -22.25 2.38
N ILE A 483 4.39 -23.18 2.49
CA ILE A 483 3.32 -23.18 3.48
C ILE A 483 3.68 -24.15 4.60
N ARG A 484 3.64 -23.66 5.84
CA ARG A 484 3.96 -24.44 7.06
C ARG A 484 2.78 -24.63 8.00
N THR A 485 1.67 -23.94 7.77
CA THR A 485 0.46 -24.05 8.59
C THR A 485 -0.77 -24.33 7.75
N ARG A 486 -1.78 -24.93 8.38
CA ARG A 486 -3.10 -25.13 7.80
C ARG A 486 -4.04 -24.02 8.27
N GLY A 487 -5.10 -23.75 7.50
CA GLY A 487 -6.10 -22.74 7.83
C GLY A 487 -6.00 -21.49 6.97
N SER A 488 -6.85 -20.51 7.27
CA SER A 488 -6.99 -19.28 6.47
C SER A 488 -5.81 -18.33 6.58
N ASP A 489 -5.00 -18.43 7.63
CA ASP A 489 -3.81 -17.60 7.89
C ASP A 489 -2.52 -18.20 7.31
N ARG A 490 -2.59 -19.32 6.59
CA ARG A 490 -1.43 -20.02 6.00
C ARG A 490 -0.55 -19.14 5.13
N LEU A 491 -1.12 -18.09 4.52
CA LEU A 491 -0.40 -17.12 3.71
C LEU A 491 0.12 -15.90 4.50
N LEU A 492 -0.09 -15.84 5.81
CA LEU A 492 0.36 -14.73 6.66
C LEU A 492 1.60 -15.08 7.50
N ARG A 493 1.89 -16.38 7.67
CA ARG A 493 3.01 -16.88 8.47
C ARG A 493 4.26 -17.15 7.63
N ARG A 494 4.96 -16.06 7.26
CA ARG A 494 6.13 -16.10 6.35
C ARG A 494 7.48 -16.36 7.02
N GLY A 495 7.69 -15.84 8.23
CA GLY A 495 8.96 -15.94 8.96
C GLY A 495 9.17 -17.22 9.77
N ASP A 496 8.30 -18.21 9.64
CA ASP A 496 8.42 -19.46 10.38
C ASP A 496 9.37 -20.42 9.66
N CYS A 497 10.26 -21.07 10.40
CA CYS A 497 11.03 -22.22 9.94
C CYS A 497 10.31 -23.54 10.26
N GLY A 498 10.81 -24.63 9.69
CA GLY A 498 10.30 -25.98 9.90
C GLY A 498 9.82 -26.64 8.61
N LYS A 499 9.25 -27.83 8.76
CA LYS A 499 8.85 -28.69 7.64
C LYS A 499 7.83 -27.98 6.73
N VAL A 500 8.16 -27.87 5.44
CA VAL A 500 7.23 -27.42 4.41
C VAL A 500 6.12 -28.45 4.25
N LEU A 501 4.86 -28.02 4.39
CA LEU A 501 3.67 -28.86 4.27
C LEU A 501 3.11 -28.85 2.84
N SER A 502 3.14 -27.69 2.20
CA SER A 502 2.72 -27.49 0.81
C SER A 502 3.41 -26.26 0.22
N LEU A 503 3.27 -26.07 -1.08
CA LEU A 503 3.82 -24.96 -1.86
C LEU A 503 2.72 -24.13 -2.47
N TYR A 504 2.87 -22.81 -2.35
CA TYR A 504 2.05 -21.84 -3.05
C TYR A 504 2.84 -21.17 -4.17
N GLY A 505 2.29 -21.19 -5.38
CA GLY A 505 2.88 -20.58 -6.56
C GLY A 505 2.17 -19.27 -6.92
N ASP A 506 2.94 -18.21 -7.04
CA ASP A 506 2.48 -16.89 -7.47
C ASP A 506 3.27 -16.36 -8.68
N ASN A 507 2.77 -15.29 -9.27
CA ASN A 507 3.39 -14.59 -10.37
C ASN A 507 3.48 -13.10 -10.05
N THR A 508 4.68 -12.54 -9.96
CA THR A 508 4.93 -11.11 -9.74
C THR A 508 5.41 -10.40 -11.00
N ASP A 509 5.63 -11.10 -12.11
CA ASP A 509 6.06 -10.47 -13.37
C ASP A 509 5.01 -9.46 -13.84
N TRP A 510 3.73 -9.83 -13.76
CA TRP A 510 2.63 -8.94 -14.16
C TRP A 510 2.49 -7.73 -13.23
N ILE A 511 2.88 -7.86 -11.95
CA ILE A 511 2.90 -6.75 -10.99
C ILE A 511 3.92 -5.71 -11.45
N GLY A 512 5.10 -6.14 -11.91
CA GLY A 512 6.11 -5.24 -12.47
C GLY A 512 5.58 -4.49 -13.69
N VAL A 513 4.97 -5.21 -14.65
CA VAL A 513 4.37 -4.61 -15.84
C VAL A 513 3.26 -3.61 -15.48
N TYR A 514 2.30 -4.04 -14.67
CA TYR A 514 1.17 -3.21 -14.23
C TYR A 514 1.67 -1.93 -13.56
N THR A 515 2.60 -2.06 -12.61
CA THR A 515 3.08 -0.94 -11.80
C THR A 515 3.80 0.09 -12.65
N CYS A 516 4.69 -0.36 -13.53
CA CYS A 516 5.44 0.52 -14.40
C CYS A 516 4.55 1.25 -15.40
N ILE A 517 3.53 0.60 -15.98
CA ILE A 517 2.58 1.29 -16.86
C ILE A 517 1.74 2.29 -16.04
N ARG A 518 1.14 1.85 -14.93
CA ARG A 518 0.26 2.70 -14.12
C ARG A 518 0.96 3.97 -13.65
N ARG A 519 2.22 3.88 -13.22
CA ARG A 519 2.99 5.05 -12.78
C ARG A 519 3.28 6.00 -13.94
N ASN A 520 3.65 5.47 -15.10
CA ASN A 520 4.10 6.28 -16.24
C ASN A 520 2.98 6.73 -17.20
N LEU A 521 1.75 6.21 -17.11
CA LEU A 521 0.66 6.60 -17.99
C LEU A 521 0.12 8.00 -17.67
N SER A 522 0.24 9.01 -18.53
CA SER A 522 -0.24 10.37 -18.19
C SER A 522 -1.77 10.42 -17.94
N PRO A 523 -2.30 11.37 -17.13
CA PRO A 523 -3.75 11.49 -16.90
C PRO A 523 -4.57 11.71 -18.17
N VAL A 524 -4.00 12.38 -19.17
CA VAL A 524 -4.63 12.57 -20.49
C VAL A 524 -4.82 11.24 -21.23
N ASN A 525 -3.98 10.25 -20.92
CA ASN A 525 -4.06 8.89 -21.43
C ASN A 525 -4.70 7.92 -20.43
N ASN A 526 -5.59 8.40 -19.54
CA ASN A 526 -6.33 7.51 -18.63
C ASN A 526 -7.00 6.36 -19.40
N VAL A 527 -7.07 5.19 -18.79
CA VAL A 527 -7.57 3.98 -19.44
C VAL A 527 -9.07 4.11 -19.70
N GLN A 528 -9.45 3.94 -20.95
CA GLN A 528 -10.82 3.97 -21.45
C GLN A 528 -11.10 2.69 -22.24
N GLU A 529 -12.37 2.44 -22.55
CA GLU A 529 -12.78 1.29 -23.38
C GLU A 529 -12.11 1.29 -24.77
N SER A 530 -11.75 2.47 -25.29
CA SER A 530 -11.08 2.66 -26.57
C SER A 530 -9.55 2.54 -26.50
N THR A 531 -8.97 2.44 -25.29
CA THR A 531 -7.53 2.34 -25.11
C THR A 531 -7.01 1.04 -25.72
N THR A 532 -5.95 1.16 -26.52
CA THR A 532 -5.29 0.04 -27.20
C THR A 532 -3.87 -0.17 -26.69
N ALA A 533 -3.43 -1.42 -26.67
CA ALA A 533 -2.05 -1.80 -26.36
C ALA A 533 -1.47 -2.72 -27.44
N LEU A 534 -0.16 -2.67 -27.64
CA LEU A 534 0.59 -3.56 -28.51
C LEU A 534 1.58 -4.40 -27.69
N VAL A 535 1.54 -5.72 -27.84
CA VAL A 535 2.49 -6.66 -27.24
C VAL A 535 3.30 -7.32 -28.36
N ILE A 536 4.62 -7.19 -28.29
CA ILE A 536 5.57 -7.74 -29.26
C ILE A 536 6.26 -8.94 -28.62
N GLY A 537 5.98 -10.13 -29.14
CA GLY A 537 6.45 -11.41 -28.63
C GLY A 537 5.33 -12.24 -27.98
N ALA A 538 5.47 -13.57 -28.02
CA ALA A 538 4.53 -14.52 -27.44
C ALA A 538 5.21 -15.53 -26.47
N GLY A 539 6.19 -15.06 -25.68
CA GLY A 539 6.90 -15.85 -24.66
C GLY A 539 6.24 -15.80 -23.27
N GLY A 540 6.84 -16.42 -22.25
CA GLY A 540 6.27 -16.43 -20.89
C GLY A 540 6.00 -15.04 -20.30
N MET A 541 6.86 -14.05 -20.59
CA MET A 541 6.64 -12.66 -20.15
C MET A 541 5.46 -11.98 -20.87
N SER A 542 5.11 -12.40 -22.09
CA SER A 542 3.97 -11.83 -22.81
C SER A 542 2.63 -12.20 -22.14
N GLN A 543 2.55 -13.40 -21.54
CA GLN A 543 1.36 -13.82 -20.77
C GLN A 543 1.15 -12.92 -19.55
N ALA A 544 2.24 -12.63 -18.81
CA ALA A 544 2.21 -11.69 -17.69
C ALA A 544 1.90 -10.26 -18.13
N ALA A 545 2.41 -9.84 -19.29
CA ALA A 545 2.15 -8.52 -19.85
C ALA A 545 0.67 -8.32 -20.24
N VAL A 546 0.09 -9.30 -20.93
CA VAL A 546 -1.35 -9.30 -21.28
C VAL A 546 -2.20 -9.26 -20.01
N TYR A 547 -1.89 -10.10 -19.02
CA TYR A 547 -2.60 -10.09 -17.74
C TYR A 547 -2.50 -8.72 -17.04
N GLY A 548 -1.31 -8.11 -17.00
CA GLY A 548 -1.12 -6.76 -16.45
C GLY A 548 -1.94 -5.69 -17.16
N LEU A 549 -2.04 -5.73 -18.50
CA LEU A 549 -2.86 -4.83 -19.31
C LEU A 549 -4.36 -4.97 -19.01
N ILE A 550 -4.85 -6.21 -18.91
CA ILE A 550 -6.23 -6.51 -18.56
C ILE A 550 -6.58 -5.95 -17.18
N HIS A 551 -5.68 -6.09 -16.19
CA HIS A 551 -5.85 -5.54 -14.85
C HIS A 551 -5.79 -4.01 -14.78
N LEU A 552 -5.11 -3.36 -15.74
CA LEU A 552 -5.17 -1.91 -15.93
C LEU A 552 -6.51 -1.45 -16.52
N GLY A 553 -7.34 -2.37 -17.00
CA GLY A 553 -8.59 -2.08 -17.69
C GLY A 553 -8.45 -1.95 -19.22
N ILE A 554 -7.26 -2.21 -19.78
CA ILE A 554 -7.04 -2.16 -21.23
C ILE A 554 -7.59 -3.43 -21.85
N ARG A 555 -8.66 -3.31 -22.64
CA ARG A 555 -9.35 -4.46 -23.25
C ARG A 555 -8.96 -4.72 -24.70
N ASN A 556 -8.44 -3.73 -25.44
CA ASN A 556 -8.06 -3.92 -26.85
C ASN A 556 -6.54 -4.14 -26.94
N ILE A 557 -6.12 -5.40 -27.10
CA ILE A 557 -4.72 -5.79 -27.06
C ILE A 557 -4.33 -6.39 -28.41
N PHE A 558 -3.33 -5.82 -29.06
CA PHE A 558 -2.78 -6.30 -30.32
C PHE A 558 -1.49 -7.08 -30.04
N ILE A 559 -1.34 -8.25 -30.65
CA ILE A 559 -0.20 -9.14 -30.44
C ILE A 559 0.49 -9.37 -31.78
N TYR A 560 1.80 -9.14 -31.79
CA TYR A 560 2.67 -9.55 -32.89
C TYR A 560 3.70 -10.55 -32.39
N ASN A 561 3.91 -11.65 -33.11
CA ASN A 561 5.02 -12.57 -32.86
C ASN A 561 5.50 -13.18 -34.17
N ARG A 562 6.83 -13.38 -34.30
CA ARG A 562 7.44 -13.99 -35.50
C ARG A 562 6.84 -15.35 -35.86
N THR A 563 6.54 -16.18 -34.85
CA THR A 563 5.88 -17.47 -35.05
C THR A 563 4.39 -17.31 -34.73
N ARG A 564 3.56 -17.28 -35.76
CA ARG A 564 2.11 -17.01 -35.64
C ARG A 564 1.39 -17.94 -34.66
N SER A 565 1.65 -19.24 -34.72
CA SER A 565 1.00 -20.22 -33.83
C SER A 565 1.18 -19.90 -32.34
N LYS A 566 2.36 -19.41 -31.93
CA LYS A 566 2.57 -19.00 -30.53
C LYS A 566 1.72 -17.80 -30.11
N ALA A 567 1.45 -16.87 -31.04
CA ALA A 567 0.55 -15.76 -30.77
C ALA A 567 -0.90 -16.24 -30.70
N GLU A 568 -1.30 -17.19 -31.56
CA GLU A 568 -2.62 -17.84 -31.51
C GLU A 568 -2.82 -18.56 -30.17
N ASP A 569 -1.82 -19.28 -29.67
CA ASP A 569 -1.85 -19.91 -28.34
C ASP A 569 -2.05 -18.88 -27.21
N LEU A 570 -1.36 -17.73 -27.31
CA LEU A 570 -1.50 -16.63 -26.34
C LEU A 570 -2.90 -16.01 -26.39
N VAL A 571 -3.46 -15.81 -27.59
CA VAL A 571 -4.83 -15.32 -27.76
C VAL A 571 -5.83 -16.29 -27.15
N GLN A 572 -5.71 -17.59 -27.47
CA GLN A 572 -6.59 -18.62 -26.96
C GLN A 572 -6.59 -18.71 -25.43
N ARG A 573 -5.43 -18.50 -24.80
CA ARG A 573 -5.31 -18.49 -23.33
C ARG A 573 -6.22 -17.45 -22.66
N PHE A 574 -6.34 -16.27 -23.27
CA PHE A 574 -7.13 -15.15 -22.72
C PHE A 574 -8.48 -14.97 -23.42
N ASP A 575 -8.85 -15.86 -24.35
CA ASP A 575 -10.18 -15.91 -24.93
C ASP A 575 -11.16 -16.43 -23.87
N GLY A 576 -12.18 -15.62 -23.53
CA GLY A 576 -13.04 -15.78 -22.34
C GLY A 576 -13.79 -17.12 -22.24
N LYS A 577 -13.73 -17.97 -23.26
CA LYS A 577 -14.28 -19.34 -23.28
C LYS A 577 -13.35 -20.37 -22.61
N CYS A 578 -12.03 -20.27 -22.80
CA CYS A 578 -11.05 -21.21 -22.26
C CYS A 578 -10.78 -21.00 -20.76
N TYR A 579 -10.97 -19.78 -20.27
CA TYR A 579 -10.85 -19.46 -18.84
C TYR A 579 -11.81 -20.32 -18.00
N SER A 580 -13.02 -20.59 -18.51
CA SER A 580 -14.05 -21.37 -17.80
C SER A 580 -13.85 -22.90 -17.83
N SER A 581 -13.08 -23.43 -18.79
CA SER A 581 -13.03 -24.88 -19.05
C SER A 581 -11.92 -25.61 -18.28
N ASP A 582 -10.79 -24.96 -18.00
CA ASP A 582 -9.70 -25.55 -17.20
C ASP A 582 -10.00 -25.54 -15.69
N HIS A 583 -10.98 -24.74 -15.25
CA HIS A 583 -11.44 -24.72 -13.86
C HIS A 583 -12.19 -25.98 -13.42
N LYS A 584 -12.66 -26.82 -14.34
CA LYS A 584 -13.37 -28.07 -14.00
C LYS A 584 -12.46 -29.21 -13.53
N ALA A 585 -11.14 -29.10 -13.70
CA ALA A 585 -10.20 -30.16 -13.36
C ALA A 585 -9.70 -30.14 -11.89
N LEU A 586 -10.09 -29.14 -11.09
CA LEU A 586 -9.77 -29.04 -9.65
C LEU A 586 -10.99 -29.31 -8.73
N GLU A 587 -12.09 -29.83 -9.29
CA GLU A 587 -13.30 -30.18 -8.53
C GLU A 587 -13.13 -31.49 -7.74
N ALA A 588 -12.37 -31.47 -6.65
CA ALA A 588 -12.39 -32.56 -5.68
C ALA A 588 -12.06 -32.15 -4.23
N THR A 589 -12.47 -30.97 -3.75
CA THR A 589 -12.81 -30.75 -2.33
C THR A 589 -13.46 -29.39 -2.13
N ASP A 590 -14.66 -29.41 -1.54
CA ASP A 590 -15.42 -28.27 -1.01
C ASP A 590 -16.17 -27.37 -2.02
N ARG A 591 -17.47 -27.65 -2.18
CA ARG A 591 -18.41 -27.03 -3.14
C ARG A 591 -18.91 -25.63 -2.73
N SER A 592 -18.16 -24.88 -1.93
CA SER A 592 -18.54 -23.52 -1.58
C SER A 592 -17.37 -22.55 -1.74
N LYS A 593 -17.50 -21.64 -2.72
CA LYS A 593 -16.68 -20.43 -3.00
C LYS A 593 -15.75 -20.46 -4.23
N VAL A 594 -16.25 -20.89 -5.40
CA VAL A 594 -15.88 -20.17 -6.63
C VAL A 594 -16.99 -19.15 -6.84
N THR A 595 -16.69 -17.87 -6.60
CA THR A 595 -17.65 -16.78 -6.81
C THR A 595 -17.52 -16.30 -8.24
N GLU A 596 -18.61 -15.82 -8.85
CA GLU A 596 -18.66 -15.25 -10.22
C GLU A 596 -17.59 -14.16 -10.50
N ARG A 597 -16.92 -13.64 -9.46
CA ARG A 597 -15.87 -12.61 -9.50
C ARG A 597 -14.57 -13.04 -10.19
N ASP A 598 -14.23 -14.33 -10.23
CA ASP A 598 -12.98 -14.77 -10.88
C ASP A 598 -13.06 -14.65 -12.41
N ASN A 599 -14.27 -14.68 -12.98
CA ASN A 599 -14.53 -14.38 -14.40
C ASN A 599 -14.55 -12.87 -14.69
N GLU A 600 -14.81 -12.01 -13.69
CA GLU A 600 -14.77 -10.55 -13.84
C GLU A 600 -13.32 -10.00 -13.88
N ALA A 601 -12.37 -10.65 -13.18
CA ALA A 601 -10.97 -10.21 -13.11
C ALA A 601 -10.22 -10.28 -14.46
N CYS A 602 -10.60 -11.21 -15.33
CA CYS A 602 -10.03 -11.38 -16.67
C CYS A 602 -11.03 -11.09 -17.81
N GLY A 603 -12.16 -10.41 -17.51
CA GLY A 603 -13.29 -10.21 -18.43
C GLY A 603 -12.87 -9.93 -19.87
N PRO A 604 -13.65 -10.40 -20.88
CA PRO A 604 -13.13 -10.72 -22.21
C PRO A 604 -12.36 -9.55 -22.79
N ALA A 605 -11.06 -9.72 -22.94
CA ALA A 605 -10.22 -8.78 -23.65
C ALA A 605 -10.26 -9.14 -25.14
N ASN A 606 -10.36 -8.12 -25.99
CA ASN A 606 -10.28 -8.26 -27.44
C ASN A 606 -8.81 -8.38 -27.84
N LEU A 607 -8.32 -9.61 -27.87
CA LEU A 607 -6.97 -9.91 -28.34
C LEU A 607 -6.98 -10.07 -29.87
N ASN A 608 -6.19 -9.24 -30.56
CA ASN A 608 -6.11 -9.18 -32.00
C ASN A 608 -4.70 -9.53 -32.48
N LEU A 609 -4.58 -10.31 -33.55
CA LEU A 609 -3.29 -10.65 -34.15
C LEU A 609 -2.90 -9.64 -35.21
N ILE A 610 -1.65 -9.18 -35.14
CA ILE A 610 -0.96 -8.46 -36.20
C ILE A 610 -0.14 -9.48 -36.98
N SER A 611 -0.36 -9.57 -38.28
CA SER A 611 0.28 -10.59 -39.12
C SER A 611 1.71 -10.20 -39.49
N SER A 612 2.00 -8.90 -39.58
CA SER A 612 3.26 -8.36 -40.08
C SER A 612 3.52 -6.98 -39.46
N LEU A 613 4.78 -6.65 -39.17
CA LEU A 613 5.16 -5.31 -38.71
C LEU A 613 5.29 -4.32 -39.88
N GLU A 614 4.99 -4.74 -41.10
CA GLU A 614 4.99 -3.92 -42.31
C GLU A 614 3.58 -3.43 -42.68
N GLU A 615 2.53 -3.98 -42.04
CA GLU A 615 1.14 -3.63 -42.32
C GLU A 615 0.71 -2.32 -41.61
N PRO A 616 -0.26 -1.56 -42.15
CA PRO A 616 -0.77 -0.37 -41.47
C PRO A 616 -1.51 -0.74 -40.19
N TRP A 617 -1.53 0.18 -39.20
CA TRP A 617 -2.30 -0.04 -37.98
C TRP A 617 -3.78 -0.26 -38.31
N PRO A 618 -4.48 -1.19 -37.64
CA PRO A 618 -5.88 -1.48 -37.94
C PRO A 618 -6.77 -0.23 -37.86
N VAL A 619 -7.45 0.10 -38.97
CA VAL A 619 -8.20 1.36 -39.14
C VAL A 619 -9.33 1.53 -38.11
N PHE A 620 -9.88 0.41 -37.63
CA PHE A 620 -10.96 0.40 -36.64
C PHE A 620 -10.48 0.69 -35.20
N ALA A 621 -9.17 0.73 -34.96
CA ALA A 621 -8.60 0.84 -33.63
C ALA A 621 -7.75 2.12 -33.46
N PRO A 622 -7.91 2.87 -32.36
CA PRO A 622 -6.99 3.95 -32.04
C PRO A 622 -5.53 3.48 -31.95
N LEU A 623 -4.59 4.38 -32.23
CA LEU A 623 -3.15 4.10 -32.08
C LEU A 623 -2.82 3.66 -30.64
N PRO A 624 -1.84 2.74 -30.49
CA PRO A 624 -1.50 2.15 -29.20
C PRO A 624 -1.11 3.23 -28.18
N THR A 625 -1.69 3.13 -27.00
CA THR A 625 -1.33 3.96 -25.83
C THR A 625 -0.20 3.31 -25.04
N VAL A 626 -0.14 1.98 -25.07
CA VAL A 626 0.90 1.18 -24.40
C VAL A 626 1.53 0.24 -25.42
N ILE A 627 2.86 0.15 -25.44
CA ILE A 627 3.61 -0.82 -26.25
C ILE A 627 4.54 -1.59 -25.31
N ILE A 628 4.56 -2.92 -25.41
CA ILE A 628 5.39 -3.79 -24.58
C ILE A 628 6.21 -4.72 -25.47
N SER A 629 7.53 -4.64 -25.35
CA SER A 629 8.48 -5.55 -25.98
C SER A 629 8.79 -6.72 -25.04
N CYS A 630 8.36 -7.92 -25.41
CA CYS A 630 8.59 -9.17 -24.69
C CYS A 630 9.62 -10.08 -25.38
N VAL A 631 10.32 -9.55 -26.39
CA VAL A 631 11.34 -10.30 -27.13
C VAL A 631 12.70 -10.21 -26.40
N PRO A 632 13.54 -11.25 -26.48
CA PRO A 632 14.91 -11.16 -25.98
C PRO A 632 15.68 -10.06 -26.72
N GLY A 633 16.50 -9.29 -26.00
CA GLY A 633 17.36 -8.27 -26.61
C GLY A 633 18.53 -8.86 -27.41
N LEU A 634 19.03 -10.01 -26.96
CA LEU A 634 20.07 -10.79 -27.64
C LEU A 634 19.53 -12.17 -28.04
N THR A 635 19.99 -12.65 -29.19
CA THR A 635 19.76 -14.01 -29.69
C THR A 635 21.10 -14.65 -30.06
N ALA A 636 21.10 -15.94 -30.40
CA ALA A 636 22.29 -16.61 -30.93
C ALA A 636 22.85 -15.92 -32.20
N SER A 637 22.02 -15.17 -32.92
CA SER A 637 22.37 -14.39 -34.13
C SER A 637 22.79 -12.94 -33.86
N GLY A 638 22.91 -12.52 -32.59
CA GLY A 638 23.23 -11.14 -32.19
C GLY A 638 22.01 -10.36 -31.66
N GLU A 639 22.10 -9.02 -31.69
CA GLU A 639 21.01 -8.12 -31.24
C GLU A 639 19.72 -8.38 -32.03
N THR A 640 18.61 -8.48 -31.30
CA THR A 640 17.27 -8.55 -31.91
C THR A 640 16.93 -7.21 -32.54
N ASN A 641 16.98 -7.15 -33.87
CA ASN A 641 16.66 -5.94 -34.63
C ASN A 641 15.17 -5.90 -35.00
N ILE A 642 14.32 -5.51 -34.04
CA ILE A 642 12.88 -5.29 -34.25
C ILE A 642 12.58 -3.79 -34.26
N LYS A 643 11.70 -3.37 -35.16
CA LYS A 643 11.16 -2.01 -35.29
C LYS A 643 9.67 -2.09 -35.61
N VAL A 644 8.92 -1.07 -35.20
CA VAL A 644 7.50 -0.90 -35.58
C VAL A 644 7.37 0.20 -36.64
N PRO A 645 6.29 0.25 -37.44
CA PRO A 645 6.05 1.37 -38.31
C PRO A 645 5.98 2.70 -37.54
N ASP A 646 6.62 3.74 -38.08
CA ASP A 646 6.61 5.09 -37.51
C ASP A 646 5.19 5.65 -37.35
N SER A 647 4.26 5.24 -38.22
CA SER A 647 2.85 5.58 -38.13
C SER A 647 2.17 5.06 -36.85
N TRP A 648 2.63 3.94 -36.29
CA TRP A 648 2.07 3.36 -35.05
C TRP A 648 2.46 4.19 -33.82
N LEU A 649 3.58 4.92 -33.89
CA LEU A 649 4.08 5.83 -32.85
C LEU A 649 3.52 7.26 -33.01
N GLY A 650 2.63 7.48 -33.98
CA GLY A 650 2.12 8.79 -34.38
C GLY A 650 1.18 9.49 -33.38
N ARG A 651 0.85 8.85 -32.25
CA ARG A 651 -0.07 9.39 -31.23
C ARG A 651 0.41 10.73 -30.68
N THR A 652 -0.47 11.74 -30.68
CA THR A 652 -0.13 13.13 -30.30
C THR A 652 -0.03 13.36 -28.80
N THR A 653 -0.72 12.55 -28.00
CA THR A 653 -0.68 12.58 -26.54
C THR A 653 0.40 11.65 -25.96
N GLY A 654 1.20 11.02 -26.81
CA GLY A 654 2.21 10.04 -26.41
C GLY A 654 1.61 8.75 -25.86
N GLY A 655 2.42 8.02 -25.10
CA GLY A 655 2.09 6.70 -24.58
C GLY A 655 3.22 6.16 -23.70
N VAL A 656 3.09 4.91 -23.26
CA VAL A 656 4.12 4.24 -22.46
C VAL A 656 4.70 3.07 -23.26
N PHE A 657 6.03 3.01 -23.36
CA PHE A 657 6.76 1.89 -23.93
C PHE A 657 7.52 1.15 -22.84
N LEU A 658 7.31 -0.17 -22.74
CA LEU A 658 8.04 -1.06 -21.82
C LEU A 658 8.96 -1.97 -22.62
N GLU A 659 10.24 -1.94 -22.28
CA GLU A 659 11.20 -2.98 -22.67
C GLU A 659 11.34 -3.96 -21.50
N LEU A 660 11.06 -5.26 -21.72
CA LEU A 660 11.17 -6.25 -20.65
C LEU A 660 12.59 -6.83 -20.51
N THR A 661 13.43 -6.69 -21.55
CA THR A 661 14.85 -7.01 -21.45
C THR A 661 15.65 -5.84 -20.87
N TYR A 662 16.74 -6.15 -20.19
CA TYR A 662 17.73 -5.17 -19.74
C TYR A 662 19.12 -5.45 -20.31
N ASN A 663 19.24 -6.46 -21.20
CA ASN A 663 20.46 -6.80 -21.91
C ASN A 663 20.14 -7.08 -23.41
N PRO A 664 20.69 -6.32 -24.37
CA PRO A 664 21.55 -5.15 -24.14
C PRO A 664 20.73 -3.98 -23.53
N PRO A 665 21.41 -2.98 -22.96
CA PRO A 665 20.74 -1.82 -22.33
C PRO A 665 19.95 -0.97 -23.36
N ASP A 666 20.44 -0.88 -24.60
CA ASP A 666 19.83 -0.09 -25.66
C ASP A 666 19.42 -0.96 -26.86
N THR A 667 18.17 -1.39 -26.88
CA THR A 667 17.61 -2.21 -27.96
C THR A 667 17.26 -1.38 -29.20
N SER A 668 17.21 -2.01 -30.37
CA SER A 668 16.79 -1.34 -31.62
C SER A 668 15.42 -0.66 -31.52
N LEU A 669 14.46 -1.29 -30.83
CA LEU A 669 13.12 -0.76 -30.66
C LEU A 669 13.09 0.39 -29.66
N LEU A 670 13.84 0.27 -28.56
CA LEU A 670 14.00 1.37 -27.60
C LEU A 670 14.61 2.60 -28.26
N ARG A 671 15.65 2.44 -29.07
CA ARG A 671 16.24 3.53 -29.89
C ARG A 671 15.23 4.18 -30.82
N GLN A 672 14.31 3.41 -31.39
CA GLN A 672 13.25 3.96 -32.24
C GLN A 672 12.27 4.80 -31.42
N VAL A 673 11.72 4.24 -30.33
CA VAL A 673 10.69 4.92 -29.52
C VAL A 673 11.24 6.19 -28.85
N ARG A 674 12.52 6.19 -28.43
CA ARG A 674 13.18 7.39 -27.87
C ARG A 674 13.11 8.61 -28.80
N LYS A 675 13.11 8.42 -30.12
CA LYS A 675 12.95 9.52 -31.10
C LYS A 675 11.58 10.22 -30.98
N TYR A 676 10.58 9.56 -30.41
CA TYR A 676 9.21 10.05 -30.22
C TYR A 676 8.96 10.61 -28.82
N ALA A 677 9.98 10.74 -27.96
CA ALA A 677 9.85 11.34 -26.63
C ALA A 677 9.28 12.77 -26.68
N HIS A 678 9.61 13.54 -27.73
CA HIS A 678 9.07 14.88 -27.97
C HIS A 678 7.53 14.90 -28.16
N ARG A 679 6.90 13.76 -28.44
CA ARG A 679 5.44 13.59 -28.55
C ARG A 679 4.81 13.04 -27.27
N GLY A 680 5.56 12.96 -26.17
CA GLY A 680 5.07 12.47 -24.89
C GLY A 680 5.17 10.95 -24.69
N TRP A 681 5.92 10.23 -25.53
CA TRP A 681 6.24 8.82 -25.25
C TRP A 681 7.19 8.71 -24.06
N ILE A 682 6.82 7.88 -23.09
CA ILE A 682 7.62 7.57 -21.91
C ILE A 682 8.17 6.16 -22.09
N PHE A 683 9.48 6.00 -21.95
CA PHE A 683 10.13 4.69 -21.98
C PHE A 683 10.35 4.19 -20.55
N VAL A 684 10.17 2.89 -20.36
CA VAL A 684 10.44 2.18 -19.11
C VAL A 684 11.50 1.12 -19.41
N HIS A 685 12.62 1.18 -18.70
CA HIS A 685 13.72 0.23 -18.85
C HIS A 685 13.41 -1.12 -18.18
N GLY A 686 13.94 -2.22 -18.72
CA GLY A 686 13.69 -3.56 -18.17
C GLY A 686 14.19 -3.77 -16.74
N LEU A 687 15.17 -2.97 -16.30
CA LEU A 687 15.60 -2.94 -14.90
C LEU A 687 14.48 -2.48 -13.96
N GLU A 688 13.65 -1.51 -14.35
CA GLU A 688 12.53 -1.09 -13.51
C GLU A 688 11.52 -2.22 -13.31
N ILE A 689 11.26 -3.00 -14.37
CA ILE A 689 10.37 -4.16 -14.30
C ILE A 689 10.96 -5.23 -13.37
N LEU A 690 12.26 -5.53 -13.51
CA LEU A 690 12.98 -6.46 -12.64
C LEU A 690 12.92 -6.02 -11.18
N ALA A 691 13.06 -4.72 -10.93
CA ALA A 691 12.99 -4.12 -9.61
C ALA A 691 11.59 -4.27 -9.00
N GLU A 692 10.53 -3.87 -9.70
CA GLU A 692 9.17 -3.94 -9.18
C GLU A 692 8.72 -5.40 -8.92
N GLN A 693 9.01 -6.33 -9.83
CA GLN A 693 8.65 -7.74 -9.63
C GLN A 693 9.43 -8.36 -8.47
N GLY A 694 10.70 -7.98 -8.28
CA GLY A 694 11.56 -8.50 -7.22
C GLY A 694 11.29 -7.87 -5.86
N MET A 695 10.91 -6.60 -5.80
CA MET A 695 10.37 -5.97 -4.58
C MET A 695 9.09 -6.67 -4.15
N SER A 696 8.19 -6.95 -5.09
CA SER A 696 6.93 -7.65 -4.79
C SER A 696 7.19 -9.05 -4.26
N GLN A 697 8.15 -9.79 -4.84
CA GLN A 697 8.61 -11.07 -4.29
C GLN A 697 9.14 -10.94 -2.87
N TRP A 698 10.00 -9.95 -2.63
CA TRP A 698 10.61 -9.75 -1.32
C TRP A 698 9.55 -9.47 -0.24
N GLU A 699 8.55 -8.65 -0.54
CA GLU A 699 7.44 -8.39 0.37
C GLU A 699 6.62 -9.65 0.65
N VAL A 700 6.31 -10.42 -0.41
CA VAL A 700 5.58 -11.68 -0.32
C VAL A 700 6.33 -12.73 0.50
N PHE A 701 7.66 -12.80 0.35
CA PHE A 701 8.54 -13.72 1.07
C PHE A 701 8.66 -13.38 2.55
N THR A 702 8.69 -12.10 2.91
CA THR A 702 9.05 -11.67 4.27
C THR A 702 7.88 -11.24 5.13
N GLY A 703 6.74 -10.88 4.53
CA GLY A 703 5.66 -10.24 5.28
C GLY A 703 5.88 -8.74 5.53
N ARG A 704 6.96 -8.15 4.98
CA ARG A 704 7.43 -6.78 5.25
C ARG A 704 7.36 -5.90 4.02
N ARG A 705 7.41 -4.58 4.20
CA ARG A 705 7.51 -3.62 3.09
C ARG A 705 8.94 -3.57 2.56
N ALA A 706 9.09 -3.63 1.24
CA ALA A 706 10.39 -3.56 0.60
C ALA A 706 10.99 -2.15 0.75
N PRO A 707 12.28 -2.00 1.10
CA PRO A 707 12.98 -0.73 1.03
C PRO A 707 13.31 -0.43 -0.44
N LYS A 708 12.30 0.09 -1.16
CA LYS A 708 12.30 0.19 -2.63
C LYS A 708 13.46 1.06 -3.13
N ASN A 709 13.81 2.14 -2.45
CA ASN A 709 14.89 3.01 -2.91
C ASN A 709 16.26 2.31 -2.78
N HIS A 710 16.52 1.66 -1.64
CA HIS A 710 17.75 0.88 -1.43
C HIS A 710 17.87 -0.27 -2.43
N MET A 711 16.78 -0.99 -2.68
CA MET A 711 16.73 -2.09 -3.65
C MET A 711 17.06 -1.60 -5.07
N ARG A 712 16.44 -0.50 -5.54
CA ARG A 712 16.75 0.06 -6.87
C ARG A 712 18.19 0.51 -6.97
N GLN A 713 18.67 1.27 -5.99
CA GLN A 713 20.03 1.79 -5.99
C GLN A 713 21.05 0.66 -6.08
N LYS A 714 20.87 -0.42 -5.29
CA LYS A 714 21.77 -1.56 -5.34
C LYS A 714 21.74 -2.29 -6.67
N MET A 715 20.56 -2.45 -7.25
CA MET A 715 20.41 -3.09 -8.56
C MET A 715 21.08 -2.25 -9.67
N CYS A 716 20.91 -0.93 -9.68
CA CYS A 716 21.59 -0.04 -10.63
C CYS A 716 23.12 -0.11 -10.45
N GLN A 717 23.62 -0.11 -9.22
CA GLN A 717 25.06 -0.28 -8.95
C GLN A 717 25.59 -1.62 -9.48
N ALA A 718 24.86 -2.73 -9.26
CA ALA A 718 25.25 -4.05 -9.74
C ALA A 718 25.23 -4.11 -11.28
N PHE A 719 24.23 -3.49 -11.91
CA PHE A 719 24.16 -3.39 -13.37
C PHE A 719 25.31 -2.58 -13.95
N ALA A 720 25.63 -1.42 -13.35
CA ALA A 720 26.72 -0.56 -13.79
C ALA A 720 28.08 -1.27 -13.70
N LEU A 721 28.30 -2.05 -12.63
CA LEU A 721 29.51 -2.86 -12.49
C LEU A 721 29.60 -3.98 -13.54
N ALA A 722 28.48 -4.57 -13.92
CA ALA A 722 28.44 -5.67 -14.89
C ALA A 722 28.61 -5.20 -16.35
N THR A 723 28.12 -4.00 -16.68
CA THR A 723 28.05 -3.48 -18.05
C THR A 723 29.02 -2.34 -18.35
N GLY A 724 29.54 -1.67 -17.32
CA GLY A 724 30.33 -0.45 -17.46
C GLY A 724 29.50 0.81 -17.71
N GLU A 725 28.16 0.72 -17.75
CA GLU A 725 27.27 1.87 -17.94
C GLU A 725 26.92 2.55 -16.60
N VAL A 726 27.19 3.84 -16.48
CA VAL A 726 27.05 4.59 -15.21
C VAL A 726 25.68 5.29 -15.09
N ASP A 727 24.92 5.40 -16.19
CA ASP A 727 23.79 6.33 -16.33
C ASP A 727 22.47 5.59 -16.66
N VAL A 728 22.03 4.70 -15.76
CA VAL A 728 20.81 3.85 -15.93
C VAL A 728 19.84 3.94 -14.76
#